data_AF-A0A6B1ERI8-F1
#
_entry.id   AF-A0A6B1ERI8-F1
#
_cell.length_a   1.000
_cell.length_b   1.000
_cell.length_c   1.000
_cell.angle_alpha   90.00
_cell.angle_beta   90.00
_cell.angle_gamma   90.00
#
_symmetry.space_group_name_H-M   'P 1'
#
loop_
_entity.id
_entity.type
_entity.pdbx_description
1 polymer ?
#
loop_
_entity_poly.entity_id
_entity_poly.type
_entity_poly.pdbx_seq_one_letter_code
_entity_poly.pdbx_strand_id
1 'polypeptide(L)'
;MMNTNDADLIQRILDGDEGAFTALVNKYQKSVHALVWRKIGDFHIAEEITQDVFLKVYKRLSTLKRRDHFPGWLYVIATRHCIAWLRKKQLPTKSLDAMSTTELEEICYAQYKADRDEAAAIEHRRELVKRLLQKLPESEHTVVTLYYLAEMTGEEISVFLGVSPGTIRSRLLRARQRLKKEESMIQEVLNNFQLSPNLTEHIIRETARLKPVSPSANSPWLPWGLSLTSTFLVILMIGFGTLTLSRFQQPYNLDATSEMTIELVDTPVALESERKPDALTQFGRADIPGKNSRPGFQTEPLLIAAAQADETDLSTAKPEWIQTKGPGGVSWAGLFLASDQTLYAIAKTGLYRLTEEANAWTPVSASGPNREFNTVMAERDNTFYVLTPNELLASVDAGKTWNSLGARPKGRAIALVITNTAMYLVLQTEVFRSEDVGNQWEPIGKDLRADNMPAAGDLNFRIWDALAIDNTLFVGTRHGLFRFTDGWEKLPVPTSHGIKSLATTEDRLYVGTIASPPDGPHAAVFYSTDLGDFWIDITPNTREHPVKIITTVEVIPAGDTLMLKGSSGVLLSNDGGETWTDPNPGAHTFGAFPVVALDEHNFYGTYSSGIRRSTDGGATWSPFMAGMVNSHVTSLATVRNVLYALTPEDTLKSADGGETWESVGLNMNEKTSLEGTQAKVATANGVLYASNSELDGVTLFRLSDAGDVFLPVEGGPDFEEDTLHKEWWNRRMDARKNGEDVNKVQEQWKANQHRVFEEWLTNGTFTVAGDTVFMEYRHKLYRWRRGETAWHDTGLEDIKGISPIEGKGLTLAVSGDTVYAGKREGSLFLSQDSGDTWRDVTENLVFPFGYFKEIRFAGSTVYVSTDMGVMYSNDGETWHVLTDTDGNRLIMDRIAVNGALAYGVCDSGVYQVSNQTNTWAQLATELPHTATAFAIDGDTFYIGTKQNGVLRFQRDD
;
A
#
# COMPACT_ATOMS: atom_id res chain seq x y z
N MET A 1 -37.22 0.09 12.67
CA MET A 1 -37.37 -1.38 12.86
C MET A 1 -37.84 -1.63 14.29
N MET A 2 -38.71 -2.62 14.52
CA MET A 2 -39.37 -2.89 15.81
C MET A 2 -38.38 -2.91 16.99
N ASN A 3 -38.68 -2.15 18.04
CA ASN A 3 -37.96 -2.14 19.31
C ASN A 3 -38.16 -3.50 20.00
N THR A 4 -37.34 -4.48 19.61
CA THR A 4 -37.49 -5.86 20.05
C THR A 4 -36.89 -5.96 21.45
N ASN A 5 -37.73 -6.33 22.42
CA ASN A 5 -37.34 -6.45 23.83
C ASN A 5 -36.32 -7.57 23.99
N ASP A 6 -35.18 -7.29 24.62
CA ASP A 6 -34.11 -8.28 24.84
C ASP A 6 -34.61 -9.50 25.60
N ALA A 7 -35.57 -9.30 26.51
CA ALA A 7 -36.16 -10.40 27.27
C ALA A 7 -36.91 -11.40 26.37
N ASP A 8 -37.53 -10.91 25.29
CA ASP A 8 -38.27 -11.73 24.33
C ASP A 8 -37.33 -12.47 23.37
N LEU A 9 -36.26 -11.80 22.91
CA LEU A 9 -35.21 -12.45 22.12
C LEU A 9 -34.53 -13.56 22.92
N ILE A 10 -34.19 -13.29 24.19
CA ILE A 10 -33.56 -14.29 25.07
C ILE A 10 -34.49 -15.48 25.32
N GLN A 11 -35.79 -15.25 25.53
CA GLN A 11 -36.75 -16.35 25.69
C GLN A 11 -36.80 -17.23 24.43
N ARG A 12 -36.90 -16.61 23.24
CA ARG A 12 -36.90 -17.35 21.96
C ARG A 12 -35.62 -18.15 21.72
N ILE A 13 -34.46 -17.62 22.10
CA ILE A 13 -33.19 -18.35 22.01
C ILE A 13 -33.20 -19.59 22.92
N LEU A 14 -33.73 -19.46 24.14
CA LEU A 14 -33.85 -20.59 25.08
C LEU A 14 -34.87 -21.63 24.60
N ASP A 15 -35.86 -21.21 23.81
CA ASP A 15 -36.86 -22.07 23.17
C ASP A 15 -36.36 -22.71 21.86
N GLY A 16 -35.11 -22.44 21.45
CA GLY A 16 -34.44 -23.08 20.30
C GLY A 16 -34.50 -22.30 18.99
N ASP A 17 -34.89 -21.02 19.00
CA ASP A 17 -34.91 -20.16 17.81
C ASP A 17 -33.50 -19.59 17.53
N GLU A 18 -32.79 -20.18 16.56
CA GLU A 18 -31.46 -19.73 16.13
C GLU A 18 -31.47 -18.32 15.49
N GLY A 19 -32.60 -17.92 14.90
CA GLY A 19 -32.77 -16.58 14.31
C GLY A 19 -32.82 -15.47 15.38
N ALA A 20 -33.32 -15.79 16.58
CA ALA A 20 -33.37 -14.85 17.69
C ALA A 20 -31.97 -14.52 18.26
N PHE A 21 -31.01 -15.46 18.19
CA PHE A 21 -29.63 -15.19 18.61
C PHE A 21 -28.91 -14.28 17.61
N THR A 22 -29.16 -14.47 16.31
CA THR A 22 -28.65 -13.58 15.24
C THR A 22 -29.10 -12.13 15.45
N ALA A 23 -30.38 -11.92 15.80
CA ALA A 23 -30.89 -10.58 16.12
C ALA A 23 -30.20 -9.96 17.36
N LEU A 24 -29.89 -10.79 18.38
CA LEU A 24 -29.21 -10.35 19.60
C LEU A 24 -27.74 -9.98 19.35
N VAL A 25 -27.03 -10.77 18.53
CA VAL A 25 -25.65 -10.48 18.10
C VAL A 25 -25.61 -9.19 17.29
N ASN A 26 -26.50 -9.05 16.30
CA ASN A 26 -26.59 -7.85 15.47
C ASN A 26 -26.79 -6.57 16.29
N LYS A 27 -27.58 -6.65 17.35
CA LYS A 27 -27.86 -5.51 18.24
C LYS A 27 -26.65 -5.08 19.07
N TYR A 28 -25.83 -6.03 19.55
CA TYR A 28 -24.79 -5.73 20.54
C TYR A 28 -23.34 -5.86 20.02
N GLN A 29 -23.12 -6.42 18.84
CA GLN A 29 -21.78 -6.68 18.31
C GLN A 29 -20.93 -5.41 18.19
N LYS A 30 -21.52 -4.29 17.75
CA LYS A 30 -20.80 -3.02 17.65
C LYS A 30 -20.30 -2.55 19.02
N SER A 31 -21.17 -2.56 20.03
CA SER A 31 -20.87 -2.10 21.39
C SER A 31 -19.86 -3.00 22.10
N VAL A 32 -19.95 -4.32 21.93
CA VAL A 32 -19.00 -5.28 22.51
C VAL A 32 -17.63 -5.13 21.86
N HIS A 33 -17.57 -5.05 20.54
CA HIS A 33 -16.32 -4.87 19.81
C HIS A 33 -15.61 -3.57 20.18
N ALA A 34 -16.35 -2.45 20.21
CA ALA A 34 -15.82 -1.16 20.65
C ALA A 34 -15.24 -1.23 22.08
N LEU A 35 -15.93 -1.92 22.99
CA LEU A 35 -15.47 -2.10 24.37
C LEU A 35 -14.20 -2.96 24.47
N VAL A 36 -14.14 -4.05 23.72
CA VAL A 36 -13.00 -4.97 23.70
C VAL A 36 -11.79 -4.28 23.08
N TRP A 37 -11.97 -3.60 21.95
CA TRP A 37 -10.92 -2.84 21.29
C TRP A 37 -10.33 -1.78 22.21
N ARG A 38 -11.18 -1.03 22.93
CA ARG A 38 -10.75 -0.07 23.95
C ARG A 38 -9.90 -0.70 25.06
N LYS A 39 -10.10 -1.97 25.41
CA LYS A 39 -9.36 -2.67 26.48
C LYS A 39 -8.08 -3.36 25.99
N ILE A 40 -8.04 -3.78 24.73
CA ILE A 40 -6.97 -4.62 24.17
C ILE A 40 -6.02 -3.83 23.28
N GLY A 41 -6.52 -2.78 22.60
CA GLY A 41 -5.74 -1.86 21.78
C GLY A 41 -5.40 -2.33 20.36
N ASP A 42 -5.71 -3.59 20.05
CA ASP A 42 -5.51 -4.24 18.74
C ASP A 42 -6.88 -4.60 18.14
N PHE A 43 -7.10 -4.22 16.88
CA PHE A 43 -8.40 -4.36 16.19
C PHE A 43 -8.73 -5.81 15.85
N HIS A 44 -7.77 -6.58 15.32
CA HIS A 44 -8.00 -7.97 14.92
C HIS A 44 -8.18 -8.88 16.14
N ILE A 45 -7.40 -8.64 17.20
CA ILE A 45 -7.57 -9.37 18.46
C ILE A 45 -8.90 -8.98 19.13
N ALA A 46 -9.35 -7.72 18.98
CA ALA A 46 -10.65 -7.32 19.48
C ALA A 46 -11.80 -8.02 18.77
N GLU A 47 -11.67 -8.29 17.47
CA GLU A 47 -12.64 -9.07 16.71
C GLU A 47 -12.71 -10.51 17.22
N GLU A 48 -11.57 -11.17 17.41
CA GLU A 48 -11.47 -12.53 17.96
C GLU A 48 -12.10 -12.63 19.36
N ILE A 49 -11.73 -11.72 20.27
CA ILE A 49 -12.28 -11.71 21.63
C ILE A 49 -13.78 -11.40 21.60
N THR A 50 -14.26 -10.58 20.66
CA THR A 50 -15.69 -10.31 20.49
C THR A 50 -16.45 -11.57 20.12
N GLN A 51 -15.90 -12.39 19.20
CA GLN A 51 -16.48 -13.69 18.85
C GLN A 51 -16.57 -14.59 20.08
N ASP A 52 -15.48 -14.73 20.83
CA ASP A 52 -15.44 -15.53 22.05
C ASP A 52 -16.41 -15.06 23.13
N VAL A 53 -16.62 -13.75 23.26
CA VAL A 53 -17.61 -13.17 24.17
C VAL A 53 -19.01 -13.63 23.79
N PHE A 54 -19.39 -13.58 22.51
CA PHE A 54 -20.71 -14.03 22.07
C PHE A 54 -20.88 -15.55 22.18
N LEU A 55 -19.82 -16.34 21.97
CA LEU A 55 -19.85 -17.78 22.24
C LEU A 55 -20.07 -18.10 23.72
N LYS A 56 -19.43 -17.35 24.63
CA LYS A 56 -19.64 -17.49 26.07
C LYS A 56 -21.03 -17.03 26.50
N VAL A 57 -21.54 -15.98 25.88
CA VAL A 57 -22.91 -15.49 26.08
C VAL A 57 -23.90 -16.57 25.69
N TYR A 58 -23.76 -17.17 24.50
CA TYR A 58 -24.61 -18.26 24.04
C TYR A 58 -24.61 -19.44 25.03
N LYS A 59 -23.42 -19.91 25.43
CA LYS A 59 -23.27 -21.03 26.38
C LYS A 59 -23.85 -20.76 27.76
N ARG A 60 -23.88 -19.50 28.21
CA ARG A 60 -24.27 -19.12 29.57
C ARG A 60 -25.61 -18.41 29.63
N LEU A 61 -26.31 -18.24 28.51
CA LEU A 61 -27.52 -17.44 28.41
C LEU A 61 -28.62 -17.94 29.36
N SER A 62 -28.72 -19.26 29.54
CA SER A 62 -29.65 -19.91 30.48
C SER A 62 -29.40 -19.59 31.96
N THR A 63 -28.23 -19.06 32.30
CA THR A 63 -27.87 -18.69 33.68
C THR A 63 -28.31 -17.26 34.06
N LEU A 64 -28.82 -16.48 33.11
CA LEU A 64 -29.29 -15.12 33.34
C LEU A 64 -30.66 -15.11 34.03
N LYS A 65 -30.68 -14.80 35.33
CA LYS A 65 -31.91 -14.79 36.15
C LYS A 65 -32.88 -13.65 35.81
N ARG A 66 -32.35 -12.51 35.36
CA ARG A 66 -33.11 -11.29 35.03
C ARG A 66 -32.76 -10.85 33.62
N ARG A 67 -33.66 -11.12 32.68
CA ARG A 67 -33.41 -10.96 31.23
C ARG A 67 -33.36 -9.50 30.78
N ASP A 68 -34.02 -8.62 31.55
CA ASP A 68 -33.95 -7.16 31.43
C ASP A 68 -32.56 -6.58 31.78
N HIS A 69 -31.67 -7.36 32.41
CA HIS A 69 -30.30 -6.94 32.77
C HIS A 69 -29.23 -7.45 31.78
N PHE A 70 -29.65 -7.97 30.62
CA PHE A 70 -28.75 -8.55 29.64
C PHE A 70 -27.60 -7.62 29.19
N PRO A 71 -27.81 -6.32 28.91
CA PRO A 71 -26.71 -5.43 28.48
C PRO A 71 -25.59 -5.31 29.52
N GLY A 72 -25.94 -5.13 30.79
CA GLY A 72 -24.95 -5.06 31.88
C GLY A 72 -24.28 -6.41 32.14
N TRP A 73 -25.00 -7.52 31.96
CA TRP A 73 -24.42 -8.87 32.06
C TRP A 73 -23.42 -9.15 30.94
N LEU A 74 -23.73 -8.74 29.72
CA LEU A 74 -22.85 -8.81 28.54
C LEU A 74 -21.56 -8.00 28.75
N TYR A 75 -21.68 -6.76 29.25
CA TYR A 75 -20.54 -5.92 29.63
C TYR A 75 -19.58 -6.62 30.62
N VAL A 76 -20.14 -7.30 31.64
CA VAL A 76 -19.35 -8.03 32.64
C VAL A 76 -18.62 -9.23 32.02
N ILE A 77 -19.25 -9.96 31.11
CA ILE A 77 -18.62 -11.08 30.39
C ILE A 77 -17.47 -10.57 29.52
N ALA A 78 -17.72 -9.54 28.71
CA ALA A 78 -16.72 -8.93 27.83
C ALA A 78 -15.50 -8.42 28.61
N THR A 79 -15.75 -7.68 29.70
CA THR A 79 -14.68 -7.12 30.54
C THR A 79 -13.87 -8.20 31.24
N ARG A 80 -14.50 -9.23 31.82
CA ARG A 80 -13.79 -10.36 32.44
C ARG A 80 -12.95 -11.11 31.42
N HIS A 81 -13.44 -11.24 30.19
CA HIS A 81 -12.72 -11.93 29.14
C HIS A 81 -11.46 -11.16 28.72
N CYS A 82 -11.56 -9.84 28.56
CA CYS A 82 -10.41 -8.97 28.29
C CYS A 82 -9.36 -9.04 29.42
N ILE A 83 -9.80 -9.00 30.69
CA ILE A 83 -8.89 -9.10 31.85
C ILE A 83 -8.19 -10.47 31.89
N ALA A 84 -8.92 -11.56 31.62
CA ALA A 84 -8.34 -12.90 31.57
C ALA A 84 -7.29 -13.03 30.45
N TRP A 85 -7.58 -12.45 29.28
CA TRP A 85 -6.66 -12.42 28.15
C TRP A 85 -5.38 -11.62 28.48
N LEU A 86 -5.53 -10.42 29.04
CA LEU A 86 -4.40 -9.57 29.45
C LEU A 86 -3.54 -10.23 30.56
N ARG A 87 -4.17 -10.92 31.53
CA ARG A 87 -3.44 -11.67 32.57
C ARG A 87 -2.66 -12.87 32.01
N LYS A 88 -3.19 -13.55 30.99
CA LYS A 88 -2.50 -14.66 30.31
C LYS A 88 -1.25 -14.18 29.55
N LYS A 89 -1.24 -12.91 29.13
CA LYS A 89 -0.10 -12.22 28.47
C LYS A 89 0.95 -11.66 29.45
N GLN A 90 0.63 -11.49 30.74
CA GLN A 90 1.47 -10.82 31.76
C GLN A 90 2.26 -11.74 32.72
N LEU A 91 2.42 -13.03 32.43
CA LEU A 91 3.29 -13.93 33.22
C LEU A 91 4.69 -14.07 32.58
N PRO A 92 5.78 -13.54 33.19
CA PRO A 92 7.17 -13.93 32.89
C PRO A 92 7.82 -14.60 34.13
N THR A 93 8.44 -15.79 34.08
CA THR A 93 9.85 -16.00 33.64
C THR A 93 10.23 -17.49 33.69
N LYS A 94 10.82 -18.00 32.60
CA LYS A 94 12.01 -18.88 32.61
C LYS A 94 12.66 -18.81 31.21
N SER A 95 13.97 -18.61 31.21
CA SER A 95 14.85 -18.45 30.05
C SER A 95 15.35 -19.80 29.52
N LEU A 96 15.31 -20.00 28.20
CA LEU A 96 16.41 -20.39 27.27
C LEU A 96 15.79 -20.83 25.92
N ASP A 97 16.26 -20.20 24.84
CA ASP A 97 16.27 -20.57 23.42
C ASP A 97 15.13 -21.42 22.82
N ALA A 98 14.33 -20.78 21.97
CA ALA A 98 14.04 -21.20 20.58
C ALA A 98 12.99 -20.27 19.94
N MET A 99 13.14 -20.07 18.62
CA MET A 99 12.38 -19.24 17.68
C MET A 99 12.80 -17.76 17.58
N SER A 100 13.24 -17.44 16.35
CA SER A 100 13.95 -16.22 15.98
C SER A 100 13.00 -15.11 15.52
N THR A 101 13.33 -13.86 15.83
CA THR A 101 12.63 -12.65 15.36
C THR A 101 12.74 -12.45 13.83
N THR A 102 13.63 -13.21 13.18
CA THR A 102 13.83 -13.27 11.73
C THR A 102 12.57 -13.70 10.97
N GLU A 103 11.73 -14.56 11.55
CA GLU A 103 10.51 -15.04 10.86
C GLU A 103 9.37 -14.02 10.95
N LEU A 104 9.20 -13.34 12.09
CA LEU A 104 8.16 -12.31 12.29
C LEU A 104 8.38 -11.06 11.43
N GLU A 105 9.63 -10.65 11.19
CA GLU A 105 9.94 -9.46 10.39
C GLU A 105 9.85 -9.70 8.87
N GLU A 106 10.13 -10.91 8.37
CA GLU A 106 9.93 -11.27 6.95
C GLU A 106 8.45 -11.35 6.55
N ILE A 107 7.58 -11.75 7.48
CA ILE A 107 6.12 -11.79 7.29
C ILE A 107 5.54 -10.37 7.24
N CYS A 108 6.02 -9.47 8.13
CA CYS A 108 5.59 -8.08 8.17
C CYS A 108 6.05 -7.27 6.94
N TYR A 109 7.24 -7.56 6.38
CA TYR A 109 7.75 -6.85 5.20
C TYR A 109 7.09 -7.29 3.88
N ALA A 110 6.63 -8.55 3.78
CA ALA A 110 5.91 -9.04 2.60
C ALA A 110 4.44 -8.59 2.53
N GLN A 111 3.81 -8.31 3.68
CA GLN A 111 2.47 -7.71 3.75
C GLN A 111 2.49 -6.20 3.51
N TYR A 112 3.57 -5.51 3.88
CA TYR A 112 3.74 -4.07 3.68
C TYR A 112 3.80 -3.64 2.20
N LYS A 113 4.25 -4.52 1.30
CA LYS A 113 4.43 -4.22 -0.13
C LYS A 113 3.21 -4.54 -1.01
N ALA A 114 2.09 -4.99 -0.43
CA ALA A 114 0.90 -5.40 -1.18
C ALA A 114 -0.28 -4.41 -1.12
N ASP A 115 -0.28 -3.44 -0.21
CA ASP A 115 -1.39 -2.48 -0.08
C ASP A 115 -0.84 -1.08 0.22
N ARG A 116 -0.75 -0.20 -0.78
CA ARG A 116 -0.75 1.25 -0.50
C ARG A 116 -1.22 2.09 -1.68
N ASP A 117 -2.28 2.86 -1.43
CA ASP A 117 -2.13 4.31 -1.29
C ASP A 117 -3.28 4.95 -0.47
N GLU A 118 -4.38 4.24 -0.17
CA GLU A 118 -5.49 4.80 0.63
C GLU A 118 -5.60 4.23 2.07
N ALA A 119 -5.27 2.94 2.26
CA ALA A 119 -5.44 2.25 3.55
C ALA A 119 -4.48 2.72 4.66
N ALA A 120 -3.31 3.24 4.32
CA ALA A 120 -2.28 3.53 5.30
C ALA A 120 -2.31 4.96 5.85
N ALA A 121 -2.89 5.91 5.11
CA ALA A 121 -3.24 7.23 5.66
C ALA A 121 -4.37 7.08 6.69
N ILE A 122 -5.31 6.18 6.43
CA ILE A 122 -6.36 5.79 7.38
C ILE A 122 -5.73 5.12 8.60
N GLU A 123 -4.84 4.14 8.44
CA GLU A 123 -4.18 3.46 9.57
C GLU A 123 -3.29 4.40 10.40
N HIS A 124 -2.63 5.36 9.76
CA HIS A 124 -1.84 6.37 10.45
C HIS A 124 -2.73 7.37 11.24
N ARG A 125 -3.84 7.82 10.64
CA ARG A 125 -4.86 8.64 11.33
C ARG A 125 -5.51 7.87 12.50
N ARG A 126 -5.71 6.56 12.36
CA ARG A 126 -6.21 5.68 13.44
C ARG A 126 -5.23 5.61 14.61
N GLU A 127 -3.95 5.44 14.35
CA GLU A 127 -2.93 5.40 15.41
C GLU A 127 -2.75 6.77 16.09
N LEU A 128 -2.94 7.88 15.36
CA LEU A 128 -2.98 9.22 15.93
C LEU A 128 -4.19 9.42 16.87
N VAL A 129 -5.39 9.05 16.42
CA VAL A 129 -6.61 9.10 17.25
C VAL A 129 -6.48 8.21 18.49
N LYS A 130 -5.91 7.01 18.35
CA LYS A 130 -5.62 6.10 19.47
C LYS A 130 -4.70 6.74 20.51
N ARG A 131 -3.62 7.42 20.10
CA ARG A 131 -2.74 8.16 21.01
C ARG A 131 -3.42 9.35 21.68
N LEU A 132 -4.32 10.05 20.98
CA LEU A 132 -5.11 11.16 21.56
C LEU A 132 -6.12 10.67 22.59
N LEU A 133 -6.83 9.59 22.31
CA LEU A 133 -7.80 8.98 23.22
C LEU A 133 -7.15 8.38 24.48
N GLN A 134 -5.91 7.90 24.39
CA GLN A 134 -5.12 7.44 25.55
C GLN A 134 -4.80 8.54 26.57
N LYS A 135 -4.87 9.83 26.18
CA LYS A 135 -4.67 10.97 27.10
C LYS A 135 -5.89 11.25 27.97
N LEU A 136 -7.05 10.67 27.66
CA LEU A 136 -8.26 10.83 28.45
C LEU A 136 -8.27 9.92 29.69
N PRO A 137 -8.86 10.36 30.81
CA PRO A 137 -9.21 9.47 31.91
C PRO A 137 -10.03 8.27 31.41
N GLU A 138 -9.79 7.08 31.96
CA GLU A 138 -10.41 5.82 31.49
C GLU A 138 -11.94 5.89 31.35
N SER A 139 -12.59 6.59 32.28
CA SER A 139 -14.04 6.75 32.27
C SER A 139 -14.56 7.67 31.16
N GLU A 140 -13.76 8.62 30.70
CA GLU A 140 -14.07 9.56 29.62
C GLU A 140 -13.77 8.90 28.26
N HIS A 141 -12.62 8.24 28.13
CA HIS A 141 -12.23 7.46 26.96
C HIS A 141 -13.28 6.38 26.60
N THR A 142 -13.75 5.63 27.59
CA THR A 142 -14.76 4.57 27.37
C THR A 142 -16.08 5.14 26.85
N VAL A 143 -16.51 6.30 27.35
CA VAL A 143 -17.76 6.95 26.92
C VAL A 143 -17.64 7.51 25.50
N VAL A 144 -16.53 8.18 25.18
CA VAL A 144 -16.26 8.68 23.82
C VAL A 144 -16.21 7.54 22.81
N THR A 145 -15.57 6.44 23.15
CA THR A 145 -15.48 5.27 22.27
C THR A 145 -16.87 4.67 22.02
N LEU A 146 -17.67 4.44 23.06
CA LEU A 146 -19.01 3.87 22.88
C LEU A 146 -19.96 4.83 22.14
N TYR A 147 -19.81 6.14 22.35
CA TYR A 147 -20.67 7.15 21.72
C TYR A 147 -20.39 7.30 20.22
N TYR A 148 -19.11 7.43 19.82
CA TYR A 148 -18.76 7.65 18.41
C TYR A 148 -18.56 6.35 17.63
N LEU A 149 -17.91 5.34 18.20
CA LEU A 149 -17.61 4.09 17.48
C LEU A 149 -18.77 3.10 17.49
N ALA A 150 -19.52 3.04 18.60
CA ALA A 150 -20.68 2.15 18.71
C ALA A 150 -22.01 2.88 18.44
N GLU A 151 -21.96 4.16 18.06
CA GLU A 151 -23.14 5.00 17.75
C GLU A 151 -24.20 5.00 18.86
N MET A 152 -23.80 4.73 20.11
CA MET A 152 -24.72 4.58 21.22
C MET A 152 -25.17 5.94 21.77
N THR A 153 -26.46 6.08 22.05
CA THR A 153 -27.00 7.24 22.77
C THR A 153 -26.50 7.27 24.21
N GLY A 154 -26.53 8.45 24.84
CA GLY A 154 -26.11 8.60 26.24
C GLY A 154 -26.91 7.69 27.19
N GLU A 155 -28.18 7.48 26.89
CA GLU A 155 -29.11 6.60 27.56
C GLU A 155 -28.71 5.12 27.39
N GLU A 156 -28.37 4.68 26.18
CA GLU A 156 -27.91 3.30 25.93
C GLU A 156 -26.57 3.02 26.61
N ILE A 157 -25.64 3.96 26.58
CA ILE A 157 -24.35 3.85 27.27
C ILE A 157 -24.58 3.77 28.79
N SER A 158 -25.55 4.52 29.32
CA SER A 158 -25.89 4.50 30.75
C SER A 158 -26.36 3.12 31.20
N VAL A 159 -27.22 2.47 30.41
CA VAL A 159 -27.72 1.12 30.65
C VAL A 159 -26.61 0.08 30.49
N PHE A 160 -25.76 0.23 29.46
CA PHE A 160 -24.68 -0.70 29.16
C PHE A 160 -23.56 -0.68 30.21
N LEU A 161 -23.18 0.51 30.70
CA LEU A 161 -22.14 0.68 31.71
C LEU A 161 -22.67 0.62 33.16
N GLY A 162 -23.99 0.68 33.36
CA GLY A 162 -24.62 0.66 34.68
C GLY A 162 -24.39 1.94 35.49
N VAL A 163 -24.33 3.10 34.83
CA VAL A 163 -24.11 4.42 35.46
C VAL A 163 -25.21 5.41 35.05
N SER A 164 -25.41 6.51 35.78
CA SER A 164 -26.51 7.45 35.47
C SER A 164 -26.30 8.22 34.15
N PRO A 165 -27.37 8.55 33.39
CA PRO A 165 -27.28 9.35 32.17
C PRO A 165 -26.55 10.70 32.36
N GLY A 166 -26.77 11.35 33.51
CA GLY A 166 -26.05 12.58 33.87
C GLY A 166 -24.53 12.40 33.99
N THR A 167 -24.08 11.24 34.46
CA THR A 167 -22.65 10.89 34.52
C THR A 167 -22.07 10.70 33.12
N ILE A 168 -22.80 10.07 32.21
CA ILE A 168 -22.39 9.91 30.81
C ILE A 168 -22.27 11.27 30.13
N ARG A 169 -23.28 12.14 30.28
CA ARG A 169 -23.28 13.50 29.70
C ARG A 169 -22.11 14.33 30.21
N SER A 170 -21.81 14.27 31.51
CA SER A 170 -20.65 14.95 32.12
C SER A 170 -19.31 14.43 31.59
N ARG A 171 -19.16 13.10 31.44
CA ARG A 171 -17.92 12.48 30.94
C ARG A 171 -17.70 12.78 29.46
N LEU A 172 -18.75 12.75 28.65
CA LEU A 172 -18.69 13.09 27.23
C LEU A 172 -18.33 14.58 27.04
N LEU A 173 -18.95 15.47 27.82
CA LEU A 173 -18.65 16.91 27.77
C LEU A 173 -17.20 17.21 28.15
N ARG A 174 -16.68 16.62 29.24
CA ARG A 174 -15.28 16.78 29.66
C ARG A 174 -14.31 16.22 28.64
N ALA A 175 -14.60 15.07 28.05
CA ALA A 175 -13.76 14.49 27.02
C ALA A 175 -13.67 15.39 25.78
N ARG A 176 -14.80 15.96 25.33
CA ARG A 176 -14.83 16.94 24.23
C ARG A 176 -14.05 18.21 24.56
N GLN A 177 -14.20 18.73 25.78
CA GLN A 177 -13.43 19.91 26.22
C GLN A 177 -11.91 19.64 26.24
N ARG A 178 -11.49 18.44 26.63
CA ARG A 178 -10.06 18.02 26.63
C ARG A 178 -9.51 17.77 25.23
N LEU A 179 -10.36 17.45 24.26
CA LEU A 179 -10.00 17.14 22.87
C LEU A 179 -10.45 18.22 21.88
N LYS A 180 -10.71 19.44 22.37
CA LYS A 180 -11.38 20.52 21.61
C LYS A 180 -10.64 20.91 20.32
N LYS A 181 -9.32 20.72 20.25
CA LYS A 181 -8.51 21.04 19.06
C LYS A 181 -8.56 19.93 17.98
N GLU A 182 -8.86 18.70 18.38
CA GLU A 182 -8.79 17.50 17.53
C GLU A 182 -10.17 16.83 17.34
N GLU A 183 -11.25 17.45 17.82
CA GLU A 183 -12.60 16.85 17.87
C GLU A 183 -13.14 16.45 16.49
N SER A 184 -12.93 17.27 15.45
CA SER A 184 -13.40 16.97 14.09
C SER A 184 -12.69 15.77 13.47
N MET A 185 -11.37 15.68 13.62
CA MET A 185 -10.56 14.56 13.16
C MET A 185 -10.94 13.26 13.87
N ILE A 186 -11.17 13.33 15.19
CA ILE A 186 -11.60 12.18 15.98
C ILE A 186 -13.01 11.72 15.55
N GLN A 187 -13.94 12.64 15.28
CA GLN A 187 -15.27 12.29 14.77
C GLN A 187 -15.21 11.67 13.38
N GLU A 188 -14.46 12.26 12.45
CA GLU A 188 -14.33 11.76 11.08
C GLU A 188 -13.72 10.36 11.05
N VAL A 189 -12.64 10.13 11.81
CA VAL A 189 -11.96 8.83 11.85
C VAL A 189 -12.81 7.79 12.59
N LEU A 190 -13.46 8.14 13.72
CA LEU A 190 -14.28 7.20 14.49
C LEU A 190 -15.60 6.83 13.80
N ASN A 191 -16.21 7.75 13.04
CA ASN A 191 -17.46 7.50 12.31
C ASN A 191 -17.24 6.63 11.05
N ASN A 192 -16.03 6.64 10.48
CA ASN A 192 -15.69 5.85 9.29
C ASN A 192 -15.27 4.39 9.59
N PHE A 193 -15.42 3.92 10.84
CA PHE A 193 -15.15 2.52 11.19
C PHE A 193 -16.35 1.61 10.86
N GLN A 194 -16.15 0.69 9.93
CA GLN A 194 -17.09 -0.40 9.65
C GLN A 194 -16.57 -1.70 10.29
N LEU A 195 -17.44 -2.42 11.02
CA LEU A 195 -17.15 -3.79 11.43
C LEU A 195 -17.11 -4.71 10.21
N SER A 196 -16.29 -5.76 10.29
CA SER A 196 -16.25 -6.81 9.27
C SER A 196 -17.68 -7.29 8.96
N PRO A 197 -18.12 -7.26 7.69
CA PRO A 197 -19.47 -7.69 7.31
C PRO A 197 -19.80 -9.12 7.74
N ASN A 198 -18.77 -9.94 7.96
CA ASN A 198 -18.87 -11.37 8.22
C ASN A 198 -18.81 -11.72 9.72
N LEU A 199 -18.63 -10.75 10.63
CA LEU A 199 -18.49 -11.01 12.06
C LEU A 199 -19.72 -11.74 12.65
N THR A 200 -20.92 -11.29 12.27
CA THR A 200 -22.16 -11.95 12.68
C THR A 200 -22.23 -13.38 12.15
N GLU A 201 -21.93 -13.57 10.87
CA GLU A 201 -21.98 -14.89 10.22
C GLU A 201 -20.98 -15.88 10.86
N HIS A 202 -19.80 -15.40 11.23
CA HIS A 202 -18.79 -16.19 11.95
C HIS A 202 -19.26 -16.60 13.35
N ILE A 203 -19.83 -15.67 14.11
CA ILE A 203 -20.39 -15.96 15.43
C ILE A 203 -21.52 -17.00 15.31
N ILE A 204 -22.41 -16.83 14.34
CA ILE A 204 -23.55 -17.74 14.12
C ILE A 204 -23.07 -19.13 13.68
N ARG A 205 -22.12 -19.22 12.74
CA ARG A 205 -21.52 -20.47 12.28
C ARG A 205 -20.86 -21.25 13.42
N GLU A 206 -20.13 -20.56 14.31
CA GLU A 206 -19.51 -21.19 15.48
C GLU A 206 -20.54 -21.61 16.55
N THR A 207 -21.65 -20.86 16.71
CA THR A 207 -22.75 -21.32 17.58
C THR A 207 -23.53 -22.49 17.00
N ALA A 208 -23.71 -22.59 15.68
CA ALA A 208 -24.39 -23.73 15.03
C ALA A 208 -23.64 -25.07 15.24
N ARG A 209 -22.32 -25.01 15.50
CA ARG A 209 -21.49 -26.16 15.87
C ARG A 209 -21.67 -26.60 17.32
N LEU A 210 -22.32 -25.78 18.16
CA LEU A 210 -22.57 -26.02 19.58
C LEU A 210 -24.05 -26.38 19.79
N LYS A 211 -24.43 -27.65 19.65
CA LYS A 211 -25.81 -28.07 19.96
C LYS A 211 -26.21 -27.64 21.38
N PRO A 212 -27.35 -26.97 21.59
CA PRO A 212 -27.82 -26.65 22.93
C PRO A 212 -28.20 -27.94 23.65
N VAL A 213 -27.67 -28.14 24.85
CA VAL A 213 -28.13 -29.19 25.76
C VAL A 213 -29.46 -28.73 26.34
N SER A 214 -30.56 -29.38 25.96
CA SER A 214 -31.89 -29.14 26.52
C SER A 214 -31.91 -29.42 28.03
N PRO A 215 -32.65 -28.66 28.85
CA PRO A 215 -32.81 -28.98 30.26
C PRO A 215 -33.70 -30.22 30.42
N SER A 216 -33.13 -31.32 30.89
CA SER A 216 -33.90 -32.52 31.26
C SER A 216 -34.76 -32.25 32.50
N ALA A 217 -36.08 -32.35 32.37
CA ALA A 217 -37.00 -32.39 33.50
C ALA A 217 -37.69 -33.76 33.62
N ASN A 218 -37.61 -34.31 34.84
CA ASN A 218 -38.42 -35.34 35.50
C ASN A 218 -38.12 -36.85 35.30
N SER A 219 -37.32 -37.39 36.26
CA SER A 219 -37.51 -38.56 37.19
C SER A 219 -38.19 -39.87 36.76
N PRO A 220 -37.90 -41.06 37.37
CA PRO A 220 -37.49 -41.25 38.78
C PRO A 220 -36.36 -42.27 39.10
N TRP A 221 -35.84 -42.10 40.32
CA TRP A 221 -35.10 -43.01 41.22
C TRP A 221 -35.29 -44.54 41.02
N LEU A 222 -34.19 -45.33 41.14
CA LEU A 222 -33.95 -46.47 42.09
C LEU A 222 -32.65 -47.29 41.73
N PRO A 223 -32.11 -48.18 42.59
CA PRO A 223 -30.85 -47.96 43.31
C PRO A 223 -29.73 -49.00 43.00
N TRP A 224 -28.66 -48.93 43.80
CA TRP A 224 -27.32 -49.52 43.64
C TRP A 224 -27.23 -51.04 43.46
N GLY A 225 -26.18 -51.48 42.73
CA GLY A 225 -25.76 -52.89 42.67
C GLY A 225 -24.42 -53.12 41.96
N LEU A 226 -23.33 -53.02 42.73
CA LEU A 226 -22.08 -53.81 42.67
C LEU A 226 -21.33 -53.98 41.33
N SER A 227 -20.07 -53.52 41.26
CA SER A 227 -18.90 -54.41 41.41
C SER A 227 -17.62 -53.81 40.79
N LEU A 228 -16.71 -53.40 41.69
CA LEU A 228 -15.27 -53.66 41.68
C LEU A 228 -14.42 -53.18 40.50
N THR A 229 -13.71 -52.06 40.71
CA THR A 229 -12.23 -52.07 40.81
C THR A 229 -11.73 -50.73 41.39
N SER A 230 -11.84 -50.61 42.71
CA SER A 230 -10.87 -49.89 43.53
C SER A 230 -9.58 -50.72 43.48
N THR A 231 -8.37 -50.20 43.22
CA THR A 231 -7.65 -49.22 44.04
C THR A 231 -6.44 -48.70 43.25
N PHE A 232 -6.43 -47.44 42.81
CA PHE A 232 -5.17 -46.69 42.61
C PHE A 232 -5.31 -45.16 42.63
N LEU A 233 -6.42 -44.62 43.16
CA LEU A 233 -6.69 -43.18 43.19
C LEU A 233 -6.85 -42.63 44.62
N VAL A 234 -6.07 -43.18 45.56
CA VAL A 234 -5.99 -42.74 46.97
C VAL A 234 -4.84 -41.74 47.22
N ILE A 235 -4.04 -41.40 46.21
CA ILE A 235 -2.94 -40.40 46.35
C ILE A 235 -3.28 -39.03 45.74
N LEU A 236 -4.41 -38.88 45.03
CA LEU A 236 -4.84 -37.59 44.44
C LEU A 236 -6.04 -36.94 45.16
N MET A 237 -6.36 -37.43 46.36
CA MET A 237 -7.41 -36.94 47.26
C MET A 237 -6.85 -36.44 48.60
N ILE A 238 -5.66 -35.81 48.61
CA ILE A 238 -5.23 -34.90 49.69
C ILE A 238 -4.47 -33.74 49.04
N GLY A 239 -5.20 -32.67 48.71
CA GLY A 239 -4.58 -31.45 48.20
C GLY A 239 -5.57 -30.53 47.49
N PHE A 240 -6.34 -29.78 48.28
CA PHE A 240 -7.09 -28.59 47.88
C PHE A 240 -8.43 -28.78 47.15
N GLY A 241 -9.41 -29.23 47.93
CA GLY A 241 -10.82 -28.87 47.74
C GLY A 241 -11.47 -28.56 49.08
N THR A 242 -11.94 -27.32 49.24
CA THR A 242 -12.98 -26.79 50.16
C THR A 242 -12.55 -25.73 51.18
N LEU A 243 -13.38 -24.68 51.25
CA LEU A 243 -13.48 -23.60 52.25
C LEU A 243 -12.65 -22.32 52.05
N THR A 244 -12.86 -21.65 50.91
CA THR A 244 -13.04 -20.17 50.91
C THR A 244 -14.39 -19.81 50.25
N LEU A 245 -15.45 -20.40 50.79
CA LEU A 245 -16.84 -19.98 50.61
C LEU A 245 -17.18 -18.96 51.71
N SER A 246 -16.57 -17.77 51.68
CA SER A 246 -16.96 -16.62 52.53
C SER A 246 -16.14 -15.36 52.21
N ARG A 247 -16.16 -14.87 50.97
CA ARG A 247 -15.85 -13.47 50.64
C ARG A 247 -16.31 -13.21 49.21
N PHE A 248 -16.82 -12.01 48.96
CA PHE A 248 -17.40 -11.51 47.69
C PHE A 248 -18.91 -11.70 47.50
N GLN A 249 -19.68 -11.37 48.54
CA GLN A 249 -20.77 -10.41 48.38
C GLN A 249 -20.31 -9.08 49.00
N GLN A 250 -19.70 -8.19 48.23
CA GLN A 250 -19.74 -6.74 48.47
C GLN A 250 -19.68 -5.99 47.12
N PRO A 251 -20.47 -4.92 46.95
CA PRO A 251 -20.45 -4.10 45.75
C PRO A 251 -19.15 -3.30 45.64
N TYR A 252 -18.77 -2.99 44.41
CA TYR A 252 -17.63 -2.13 44.07
C TYR A 252 -17.65 -0.81 44.86
N ASN A 253 -16.49 -0.40 45.36
CA ASN A 253 -16.27 0.86 46.07
C ASN A 253 -16.05 2.00 45.05
N LEU A 254 -16.85 3.07 45.17
CA LEU A 254 -16.81 4.31 44.39
C LEU A 254 -16.47 5.48 45.32
N ASP A 255 -15.28 5.46 45.90
CA ASP A 255 -14.72 6.63 46.58
C ASP A 255 -13.44 7.06 45.85
N ALA A 256 -13.63 7.81 44.76
CA ALA A 256 -12.64 8.78 44.34
C ALA A 256 -12.90 10.07 45.12
N THR A 257 -11.87 10.56 45.80
CA THR A 257 -11.85 11.77 46.62
C THR A 257 -12.47 12.97 45.91
N SER A 258 -13.40 13.66 46.59
CA SER A 258 -14.04 14.90 46.16
C SER A 258 -13.02 15.95 45.69
N GLU A 259 -13.10 16.34 44.42
CA GLU A 259 -12.55 17.61 43.94
C GLU A 259 -13.67 18.66 43.89
N MET A 260 -13.29 19.87 44.29
CA MET A 260 -14.13 20.98 44.74
C MET A 260 -15.05 21.53 43.64
N THR A 261 -16.36 21.52 43.87
CA THR A 261 -17.37 22.19 43.06
C THR A 261 -17.24 23.71 43.20
N ILE A 262 -16.90 24.41 42.12
CA ILE A 262 -17.13 25.86 42.03
C ILE A 262 -18.49 26.04 41.36
N GLU A 263 -19.47 26.52 42.12
CA GLU A 263 -20.77 26.94 41.61
C GLU A 263 -20.61 28.21 40.75
N LEU A 264 -20.98 28.12 39.48
CA LEU A 264 -21.33 29.28 38.67
C LEU A 264 -22.86 29.35 38.64
N VAL A 265 -23.38 30.36 39.34
CA VAL A 265 -24.77 30.78 39.31
C VAL A 265 -25.01 31.49 37.98
N ASP A 266 -25.88 30.94 37.14
CA ASP A 266 -26.51 31.72 36.06
C ASP A 266 -28.03 31.60 36.15
N THR A 267 -28.63 32.78 36.12
CA THR A 267 -30.06 33.05 36.24
C THR A 267 -30.76 32.79 34.89
N PRO A 268 -32.06 32.46 34.89
CA PRO A 268 -32.78 32.17 33.65
C PRO A 268 -33.29 33.45 33.00
N VAL A 269 -32.98 33.66 31.72
CA VAL A 269 -33.80 34.50 30.84
C VAL A 269 -34.65 33.56 29.99
N ALA A 270 -35.94 33.55 30.29
CA ALA A 270 -36.96 32.95 29.45
C ALA A 270 -37.41 33.96 28.38
N LEU A 271 -37.71 33.47 27.17
CA LEU A 271 -38.86 33.92 26.38
C LEU A 271 -39.19 32.86 25.31
N GLU A 272 -40.44 32.40 25.37
CA GLU A 272 -41.13 31.44 24.52
C GLU A 272 -41.42 32.00 23.11
N SER A 273 -41.62 31.12 22.12
CA SER A 273 -42.89 31.05 21.35
C SER A 273 -42.89 29.91 20.31
N GLU A 274 -43.61 28.84 20.64
CA GLU A 274 -44.72 28.20 19.88
C GLU A 274 -44.76 28.19 18.32
N ARG A 275 -44.70 26.99 17.70
CA ARG A 275 -45.86 26.25 17.11
C ARG A 275 -45.46 25.12 16.12
N LYS A 276 -46.09 23.95 16.33
CA LYS A 276 -46.31 22.82 15.40
C LYS A 276 -47.80 22.88 14.94
N PRO A 277 -48.29 22.16 13.89
CA PRO A 277 -48.16 20.69 13.77
C PRO A 277 -48.10 20.06 12.36
N ASP A 278 -47.55 18.83 12.36
CA ASP A 278 -47.93 17.58 11.67
C ASP A 278 -48.68 17.59 10.31
N ALA A 279 -48.18 16.79 9.35
CA ALA A 279 -48.92 15.63 8.83
C ALA A 279 -48.05 14.73 7.92
N LEU A 280 -48.23 13.42 8.13
CA LEU A 280 -47.70 12.27 7.39
C LEU A 280 -48.28 12.16 5.95
N THR A 281 -47.58 11.49 5.02
CA THR A 281 -47.89 10.09 4.58
C THR A 281 -47.14 9.64 3.30
N GLN A 282 -46.41 8.53 3.47
CA GLN A 282 -46.36 7.29 2.67
C GLN A 282 -46.07 7.22 1.15
N PHE A 283 -45.10 6.34 0.88
CA PHE A 283 -44.79 5.55 -0.32
C PHE A 283 -45.96 4.71 -0.87
N GLY A 284 -45.94 4.46 -2.19
CA GLY A 284 -46.70 3.41 -2.88
C GLY A 284 -45.86 2.74 -3.98
N ARG A 285 -46.00 1.42 -4.12
CA ARG A 285 -45.17 0.46 -4.87
C ARG A 285 -46.03 -0.25 -5.95
N ALA A 286 -45.38 -0.65 -7.05
CA ALA A 286 -45.53 -1.92 -7.82
C ALA A 286 -46.67 -2.19 -8.86
N ASP A 287 -46.20 -2.68 -10.04
CA ASP A 287 -46.64 -3.79 -10.93
C ASP A 287 -47.69 -3.66 -12.09
N ILE A 288 -47.16 -3.62 -13.35
CA ILE A 288 -47.26 -4.53 -14.56
C ILE A 288 -48.56 -5.38 -14.74
N PRO A 289 -49.22 -5.56 -15.95
CA PRO A 289 -48.66 -6.30 -17.12
C PRO A 289 -49.22 -6.09 -18.56
N GLY A 290 -48.45 -6.54 -19.57
CA GLY A 290 -48.93 -6.82 -20.94
C GLY A 290 -47.86 -7.48 -21.84
N LYS A 291 -48.16 -8.64 -22.42
CA LYS A 291 -47.24 -9.65 -23.01
C LYS A 291 -47.60 -9.88 -24.49
N ASN A 292 -46.63 -10.06 -25.41
CA ASN A 292 -46.53 -11.22 -26.34
C ASN A 292 -45.52 -11.09 -27.51
N SER A 293 -44.68 -12.14 -27.59
CA SER A 293 -44.25 -12.93 -28.78
C SER A 293 -43.00 -12.57 -29.64
N ARG A 294 -42.08 -13.56 -29.66
CA ARG A 294 -40.74 -13.80 -30.29
C ARG A 294 -40.75 -14.08 -31.82
N PRO A 295 -39.64 -14.53 -32.51
CA PRO A 295 -38.19 -14.20 -32.48
C PRO A 295 -37.54 -14.02 -33.90
N GLY A 296 -36.29 -13.54 -34.01
CA GLY A 296 -35.49 -13.65 -35.27
C GLY A 296 -34.10 -12.99 -35.24
N PHE A 297 -33.08 -13.73 -35.69
CA PHE A 297 -31.63 -13.42 -35.80
C PHE A 297 -31.27 -12.22 -36.71
N GLN A 298 -30.18 -11.49 -36.43
CA GLN A 298 -28.91 -11.46 -37.21
C GLN A 298 -27.96 -10.31 -36.81
N THR A 299 -26.67 -10.59 -37.04
CA THR A 299 -25.37 -9.99 -36.73
C THR A 299 -24.97 -8.74 -37.55
N GLU A 300 -24.30 -7.78 -36.88
CA GLU A 300 -23.18 -6.87 -37.27
C GLU A 300 -23.13 -6.14 -38.65
N PRO A 301 -22.23 -5.16 -38.90
CA PRO A 301 -21.31 -4.39 -38.04
C PRO A 301 -21.46 -2.85 -38.22
N LEU A 302 -20.87 -2.00 -37.37
CA LEU A 302 -20.64 -0.59 -37.73
C LEU A 302 -19.14 -0.25 -37.78
N LEU A 303 -18.73 -0.04 -39.03
CA LEU A 303 -17.47 0.48 -39.51
C LEU A 303 -17.17 1.89 -38.99
N ILE A 304 -15.88 2.09 -38.71
CA ILE A 304 -15.19 3.37 -38.71
C ILE A 304 -15.42 4.04 -40.07
N ALA A 305 -15.97 5.26 -40.06
CA ALA A 305 -15.93 6.17 -41.20
C ALA A 305 -15.58 7.57 -40.70
N ALA A 306 -14.38 8.01 -41.06
CA ALA A 306 -14.02 9.41 -41.10
C ALA A 306 -14.79 10.09 -42.26
N ALA A 307 -15.38 11.27 -42.02
CA ALA A 307 -15.20 12.47 -42.83
C ALA A 307 -16.30 13.53 -42.61
N GLN A 308 -15.83 14.77 -42.54
CA GLN A 308 -16.42 16.02 -43.01
C GLN A 308 -17.35 16.82 -42.10
N ALA A 309 -16.89 18.06 -41.91
CA ALA A 309 -17.47 19.17 -41.21
C ALA A 309 -18.78 19.64 -41.83
N ASP A 310 -19.70 20.06 -40.95
CA ASP A 310 -20.63 21.14 -41.23
C ASP A 310 -20.42 22.21 -40.16
N GLU A 311 -20.12 23.42 -40.63
CA GLU A 311 -20.11 24.65 -39.86
C GLU A 311 -21.52 24.96 -39.36
N THR A 312 -21.62 25.24 -38.05
CA THR A 312 -22.51 26.17 -37.33
C THR A 312 -23.11 25.54 -36.08
N ASP A 313 -22.30 25.48 -35.01
CA ASP A 313 -22.75 25.65 -33.62
C ASP A 313 -21.52 25.96 -32.75
N LEU A 314 -21.22 27.24 -32.57
CA LEU A 314 -20.21 27.72 -31.62
C LEU A 314 -20.80 27.69 -30.21
N SER A 315 -20.57 26.59 -29.48
CA SER A 315 -20.70 26.51 -28.03
C SER A 315 -19.75 25.45 -27.47
N THR A 316 -18.61 25.93 -26.95
CA THR A 316 -17.70 25.26 -25.99
C THR A 316 -17.25 23.84 -26.35
N ALA A 317 -16.25 23.72 -27.24
CA ALA A 317 -15.45 22.51 -27.33
C ALA A 317 -14.76 22.25 -25.98
N LYS A 318 -14.82 21.01 -25.47
CA LYS A 318 -14.07 20.63 -24.27
C LYS A 318 -12.56 20.73 -24.55
N PRO A 319 -11.74 21.14 -23.58
CA PRO A 319 -10.29 21.10 -23.72
C PRO A 319 -9.83 19.65 -23.97
N GLU A 320 -9.17 19.41 -25.10
CA GLU A 320 -8.69 18.07 -25.49
C GLU A 320 -7.25 17.89 -24.97
N TRP A 321 -7.08 17.09 -23.92
CA TRP A 321 -5.76 16.68 -23.45
C TRP A 321 -5.12 15.72 -24.45
N ILE A 322 -3.93 16.06 -24.93
CA ILE A 322 -3.18 15.26 -25.89
C ILE A 322 -2.09 14.50 -25.15
N GLN A 323 -2.14 13.18 -25.24
CA GLN A 323 -1.07 12.32 -24.76
C GLN A 323 0.18 12.54 -25.62
N THR A 324 1.28 12.95 -25.01
CA THR A 324 2.55 13.11 -25.72
C THR A 324 3.18 11.75 -26.01
N LYS A 325 4.12 11.67 -26.96
CA LYS A 325 4.77 10.40 -27.37
C LYS A 325 5.84 9.90 -26.39
N GLY A 326 5.91 10.46 -25.19
CA GLY A 326 6.87 10.10 -24.16
C GLY A 326 6.70 10.93 -22.87
N PRO A 327 7.70 10.97 -21.98
CA PRO A 327 8.92 10.17 -22.01
C PRO A 327 8.57 8.66 -21.95
N GLY A 328 9.25 7.83 -22.74
CA GLY A 328 9.01 6.39 -22.73
C GLY A 328 9.39 5.78 -21.37
N GLY A 329 8.65 4.76 -20.91
CA GLY A 329 8.93 4.05 -19.66
C GLY A 329 7.77 3.13 -19.24
N VAL A 330 7.98 2.19 -18.31
CA VAL A 330 6.93 1.49 -17.53
C VAL A 330 7.44 1.37 -16.11
N SER A 331 6.70 1.79 -15.09
CA SER A 331 7.14 1.53 -13.71
C SER A 331 7.11 0.02 -13.34
N TRP A 332 6.27 -0.76 -14.06
CA TRP A 332 6.14 -2.21 -13.91
C TRP A 332 5.39 -2.79 -15.11
N ALA A 333 6.02 -3.71 -15.86
CA ALA A 333 5.35 -4.51 -16.89
C ALA A 333 5.41 -6.00 -16.52
N GLY A 334 4.36 -6.75 -16.84
CA GLY A 334 4.42 -8.21 -17.01
C GLY A 334 4.77 -8.53 -18.45
N LEU A 335 5.59 -9.56 -18.69
CA LEU A 335 5.85 -10.08 -20.03
C LEU A 335 5.14 -11.42 -20.19
N PHE A 336 4.55 -11.63 -21.35
CA PHE A 336 3.87 -12.87 -21.72
C PHE A 336 4.23 -13.23 -23.16
N LEU A 337 4.83 -14.40 -23.37
CA LEU A 337 5.12 -14.93 -24.70
C LEU A 337 3.96 -15.83 -25.11
N ALA A 338 3.25 -15.46 -26.18
CA ALA A 338 2.14 -16.24 -26.70
C ALA A 338 2.64 -17.43 -27.54
N SER A 339 1.76 -18.40 -27.78
CA SER A 339 2.07 -19.63 -28.54
C SER A 339 2.53 -19.36 -29.98
N ASP A 340 2.16 -18.21 -30.55
CA ASP A 340 2.54 -17.74 -31.89
C ASP A 340 3.88 -16.97 -31.92
N GLN A 341 4.65 -16.99 -30.82
CA GLN A 341 5.89 -16.22 -30.63
C GLN A 341 5.69 -14.70 -30.60
N THR A 342 4.46 -14.20 -30.48
CA THR A 342 4.23 -12.77 -30.21
C THR A 342 4.47 -12.47 -28.73
N LEU A 343 5.32 -11.48 -28.46
CA LEU A 343 5.58 -11.03 -27.09
C LEU A 343 4.58 -9.93 -26.70
N TYR A 344 3.95 -10.09 -25.55
CA TYR A 344 3.03 -9.12 -24.96
C TYR A 344 3.63 -8.49 -23.71
N ALA A 345 3.42 -7.19 -23.55
CA ALA A 345 3.72 -6.46 -22.33
C ALA A 345 2.41 -5.97 -21.71
N ILE A 346 2.17 -6.40 -20.48
CA ILE A 346 1.00 -6.03 -19.68
C ILE A 346 1.44 -4.95 -18.73
N ALA A 347 0.90 -3.75 -18.89
CA ALA A 347 1.14 -2.66 -17.98
C ALA A 347 -0.19 -2.14 -17.42
N LYS A 348 -0.13 -1.36 -16.34
CA LYS A 348 -1.34 -0.73 -15.76
C LYS A 348 -2.11 0.13 -16.76
N THR A 349 -1.47 0.65 -17.80
CA THR A 349 -2.08 1.48 -18.85
C THR A 349 -2.75 0.67 -19.97
N GLY A 350 -2.48 -0.63 -20.04
CA GLY A 350 -2.97 -1.46 -21.13
C GLY A 350 -2.06 -2.60 -21.52
N LEU A 351 -2.50 -3.31 -22.55
CA LEU A 351 -1.76 -4.39 -23.19
C LEU A 351 -1.05 -3.85 -24.43
N TYR A 352 0.23 -4.21 -24.57
CA TYR A 352 1.06 -3.90 -25.73
C TYR A 352 1.57 -5.20 -26.34
N ARG A 353 1.83 -5.20 -27.65
CA ARG A 353 2.41 -6.35 -28.35
C ARG A 353 3.64 -5.96 -29.16
N LEU A 354 4.54 -6.92 -29.31
CA LEU A 354 5.74 -6.86 -30.11
C LEU A 354 5.77 -8.08 -31.04
N THR A 355 5.72 -7.83 -32.34
CA THR A 355 5.90 -8.85 -33.38
C THR A 355 7.39 -9.02 -33.70
N GLU A 356 7.78 -10.18 -34.22
CA GLU A 356 9.17 -10.56 -34.51
C GLU A 356 10.00 -9.49 -35.25
N GLU A 357 9.42 -8.85 -36.28
CA GLU A 357 10.12 -7.82 -37.07
C GLU A 357 10.00 -6.39 -36.51
N ALA A 358 9.29 -6.17 -35.41
CA ALA A 358 9.01 -4.83 -34.91
C ALA A 358 10.16 -4.24 -34.06
N ASN A 359 10.43 -2.96 -34.25
CA ASN A 359 11.38 -2.17 -33.46
C ASN A 359 10.69 -1.30 -32.39
N ALA A 360 9.37 -1.43 -32.24
CA ALA A 360 8.57 -0.71 -31.27
C ALA A 360 7.35 -1.54 -30.85
N TRP A 361 6.91 -1.35 -29.61
CA TRP A 361 5.67 -1.90 -29.08
C TRP A 361 4.47 -1.23 -29.74
N THR A 362 3.40 -2.00 -29.94
CA THR A 362 2.13 -1.48 -30.43
C THR A 362 1.05 -1.64 -29.37
N PRO A 363 0.27 -0.58 -29.04
CA PRO A 363 -0.83 -0.69 -28.10
C PRO A 363 -1.92 -1.60 -28.69
N VAL A 364 -2.41 -2.54 -27.88
CA VAL A 364 -3.48 -3.47 -28.25
C VAL A 364 -4.81 -3.02 -27.64
N SER A 365 -4.80 -2.73 -26.34
CA SER A 365 -5.97 -2.24 -25.61
C SER A 365 -5.54 -1.37 -24.45
N ALA A 366 -6.18 -0.22 -24.25
CA ALA A 366 -6.01 0.58 -23.05
C ALA A 366 -6.64 -0.11 -21.83
N SER A 367 -6.09 0.13 -20.65
CA SER A 367 -6.78 -0.21 -19.39
C SER A 367 -7.95 0.75 -19.19
N GLY A 368 -9.11 0.22 -18.80
CA GLY A 368 -10.25 1.05 -18.40
C GLY A 368 -10.01 1.70 -17.04
N PRO A 369 -10.80 2.73 -16.66
CA PRO A 369 -10.62 3.52 -15.42
C PRO A 369 -10.72 2.72 -14.10
N ASN A 370 -11.01 1.41 -14.15
CA ASN A 370 -11.04 0.48 -13.00
C ASN A 370 -10.46 -0.91 -13.32
N ARG A 371 -9.68 -1.06 -14.40
CA ARG A 371 -9.10 -2.34 -14.82
C ARG A 371 -7.58 -2.30 -14.68
N GLU A 372 -7.11 -2.48 -13.45
CA GLU A 372 -5.70 -2.81 -13.25
C GLU A 372 -5.49 -4.26 -13.69
N PHE A 373 -4.68 -4.47 -14.73
CA PHE A 373 -4.21 -5.82 -15.05
C PHE A 373 -3.14 -6.23 -14.04
N ASN A 374 -3.29 -7.44 -13.50
CA ASN A 374 -2.20 -8.12 -12.83
C ASN A 374 -1.19 -8.58 -13.91
N THR A 375 0.07 -8.76 -13.56
CA THR A 375 1.11 -9.18 -14.52
C THR A 375 0.98 -10.64 -14.97
N VAL A 376 0.00 -11.37 -14.43
CA VAL A 376 -0.23 -12.79 -14.71
C VAL A 376 -1.24 -12.93 -15.85
N MET A 377 -0.77 -13.54 -16.94
CA MET A 377 -1.55 -13.85 -18.13
C MET A 377 -1.32 -15.29 -18.54
N ALA A 378 -2.32 -15.89 -19.17
CA ALA A 378 -2.26 -17.23 -19.71
C ALA A 378 -3.00 -17.29 -21.06
N GLU A 379 -2.68 -18.30 -21.85
CA GLU A 379 -3.32 -18.57 -23.12
C GLU A 379 -3.81 -20.02 -23.15
N ARG A 380 -4.99 -20.24 -23.75
CA ARG A 380 -5.43 -21.56 -24.21
C ARG A 380 -6.30 -21.39 -25.45
N ASP A 381 -6.08 -22.21 -26.48
CA ASP A 381 -6.90 -22.23 -27.70
C ASP A 381 -7.09 -20.83 -28.30
N ASN A 382 -6.02 -20.05 -28.39
CA ASN A 382 -6.01 -18.67 -28.92
C ASN A 382 -6.92 -17.69 -28.13
N THR A 383 -7.31 -18.07 -26.90
CA THR A 383 -8.01 -17.23 -25.93
C THR A 383 -7.03 -16.81 -24.86
N PHE A 384 -6.94 -15.50 -24.63
CA PHE A 384 -6.11 -14.92 -23.59
C PHE A 384 -6.90 -14.73 -22.31
N TYR A 385 -6.24 -15.00 -21.19
CA TYR A 385 -6.78 -14.88 -19.86
C TYR A 385 -5.90 -13.96 -19.03
N VAL A 386 -6.49 -12.94 -18.41
CA VAL A 386 -5.77 -11.98 -17.56
C VAL A 386 -6.50 -11.82 -16.25
N LEU A 387 -5.75 -11.75 -15.16
CA LEU A 387 -6.29 -11.46 -13.84
C LEU A 387 -6.32 -9.95 -13.59
N THR A 388 -7.36 -9.46 -12.95
CA THR A 388 -7.37 -8.15 -12.28
C THR A 388 -7.27 -8.37 -10.76
N PRO A 389 -7.25 -7.33 -9.89
CA PRO A 389 -7.35 -7.53 -8.45
C PRO A 389 -8.60 -8.33 -8.02
N ASN A 390 -9.70 -8.25 -8.78
CA ASN A 390 -11.01 -8.74 -8.35
C ASN A 390 -11.61 -9.84 -9.25
N GLU A 391 -11.25 -9.89 -10.53
CA GLU A 391 -11.89 -10.78 -11.51
C GLU A 391 -10.89 -11.44 -12.46
N LEU A 392 -11.35 -12.51 -13.12
CA LEU A 392 -10.67 -13.12 -14.26
C LEU A 392 -11.33 -12.60 -15.55
N LEU A 393 -10.51 -12.15 -16.50
CA LEU A 393 -10.95 -11.67 -17.81
C LEU A 393 -10.49 -12.64 -18.89
N ALA A 394 -11.30 -12.77 -19.94
CA ALA A 394 -10.95 -13.50 -21.15
C ALA A 394 -11.12 -12.64 -22.41
N SER A 395 -10.22 -12.87 -23.36
CA SER A 395 -10.21 -12.23 -24.68
C SER A 395 -10.04 -13.28 -25.77
N VAL A 396 -10.92 -13.25 -26.76
CA VAL A 396 -10.91 -14.17 -27.92
C VAL A 396 -10.36 -13.49 -29.19
N ASP A 397 -9.89 -12.25 -29.06
CA ASP A 397 -9.45 -11.39 -30.16
C ASP A 397 -8.05 -10.81 -29.93
N ALA A 398 -7.18 -11.63 -29.31
CA ALA A 398 -5.80 -11.30 -28.99
C ALA A 398 -5.64 -10.06 -28.09
N GLY A 399 -6.52 -9.92 -27.10
CA GLY A 399 -6.46 -8.88 -26.08
C GLY A 399 -7.11 -7.55 -26.46
N LYS A 400 -7.78 -7.45 -27.62
CA LYS A 400 -8.45 -6.20 -28.04
C LYS A 400 -9.69 -5.91 -27.20
N THR A 401 -10.47 -6.94 -26.88
CA THR A 401 -11.65 -6.85 -26.01
C THR A 401 -11.61 -7.88 -24.90
N TRP A 402 -12.16 -7.52 -23.74
CA TRP A 402 -12.10 -8.31 -22.51
C TRP A 402 -13.49 -8.51 -21.89
N ASN A 403 -13.84 -9.77 -21.68
CA ASN A 403 -15.07 -10.20 -21.02
C ASN A 403 -14.77 -10.77 -19.64
N SER A 404 -15.56 -10.41 -18.64
CA SER A 404 -15.42 -10.96 -17.29
C SER A 404 -15.94 -12.37 -17.21
N LEU A 405 -15.16 -13.26 -16.62
CA LEU A 405 -15.53 -14.64 -16.28
C LEU A 405 -15.94 -14.80 -14.81
N GLY A 406 -15.95 -13.70 -14.04
CA GLY A 406 -16.38 -13.68 -12.64
C GLY A 406 -15.24 -13.44 -11.66
N ALA A 407 -15.58 -13.51 -10.37
CA ALA A 407 -14.68 -13.20 -9.27
C ALA A 407 -13.60 -14.27 -9.10
N ARG A 408 -12.37 -13.84 -8.82
CA ARG A 408 -11.26 -14.72 -8.44
C ARG A 408 -11.14 -14.84 -6.92
N PRO A 409 -10.57 -15.95 -6.41
CA PRO A 409 -10.05 -16.03 -5.05
C PRO A 409 -9.12 -14.85 -4.71
N LYS A 410 -9.28 -14.27 -3.53
CA LYS A 410 -8.48 -13.13 -3.06
C LYS A 410 -7.08 -13.55 -2.66
N GLY A 411 -6.10 -12.69 -2.93
CA GLY A 411 -4.69 -12.89 -2.56
C GLY A 411 -3.75 -12.49 -3.70
N ARG A 412 -2.44 -12.53 -3.44
CA ARG A 412 -1.43 -12.26 -4.47
C ARG A 412 -1.31 -13.46 -5.42
N ALA A 413 -1.66 -13.27 -6.69
CA ALA A 413 -1.46 -14.29 -7.72
C ALA A 413 0.03 -14.42 -8.06
N ILE A 414 0.49 -15.66 -8.22
CA ILE A 414 1.83 -16.02 -8.67
C ILE A 414 1.76 -16.49 -10.12
N ALA A 415 0.83 -17.40 -10.43
CA ALA A 415 0.64 -17.94 -11.77
C ALA A 415 -0.83 -18.26 -12.06
N LEU A 416 -1.19 -18.23 -13.33
CA LEU A 416 -2.42 -18.78 -13.87
C LEU A 416 -2.01 -19.87 -14.85
N VAL A 417 -2.22 -21.13 -14.48
CA VAL A 417 -1.80 -22.28 -15.28
C VAL A 417 -3.04 -22.94 -15.86
N ILE A 418 -3.06 -23.14 -17.17
CA ILE A 418 -4.21 -23.73 -17.87
C ILE A 418 -3.76 -25.05 -18.49
N THR A 419 -4.47 -26.12 -18.16
CA THR A 419 -4.29 -27.46 -18.73
C THR A 419 -5.49 -27.81 -19.62
N ASN A 420 -5.45 -28.99 -20.24
CA ASN A 420 -6.59 -29.49 -21.02
C ASN A 420 -7.82 -29.80 -20.15
N THR A 421 -7.62 -30.08 -18.86
CA THR A 421 -8.69 -30.54 -17.96
C THR A 421 -9.16 -29.49 -16.96
N ALA A 422 -8.29 -28.54 -16.58
CA ALA A 422 -8.60 -27.54 -15.57
C ALA A 422 -7.75 -26.27 -15.70
N MET A 423 -8.25 -25.19 -15.09
CA MET A 423 -7.50 -23.98 -14.80
C MET A 423 -7.04 -24.01 -13.34
N TYR A 424 -5.81 -23.58 -13.10
CA TYR A 424 -5.22 -23.49 -11.77
C TYR A 424 -4.80 -22.05 -11.50
N LEU A 425 -5.37 -21.47 -10.45
CA LEU A 425 -4.94 -20.18 -9.94
C LEU A 425 -4.03 -20.42 -8.74
N VAL A 426 -2.76 -20.10 -8.92
CA VAL A 426 -1.73 -20.26 -7.91
C VAL A 426 -1.53 -18.93 -7.21
N LEU A 427 -1.94 -18.84 -5.95
CA LEU A 427 -1.67 -17.71 -5.07
C LEU A 427 -0.39 -17.95 -4.28
N GLN A 428 0.16 -16.90 -3.70
CA GLN A 428 1.38 -16.99 -2.89
C GLN A 428 1.26 -18.00 -1.72
N THR A 429 0.04 -18.26 -1.24
CA THR A 429 -0.22 -19.10 -0.06
C THR A 429 -1.05 -20.34 -0.35
N GLU A 430 -1.75 -20.41 -1.49
CA GLU A 430 -2.76 -21.45 -1.76
C GLU A 430 -2.97 -21.66 -3.25
N VAL A 431 -3.37 -22.87 -3.64
CA VAL A 431 -3.69 -23.23 -5.03
C VAL A 431 -5.18 -23.50 -5.15
N PHE A 432 -5.81 -22.88 -6.14
CA PHE A 432 -7.21 -23.08 -6.49
C PHE A 432 -7.31 -23.75 -7.86
N ARG A 433 -8.26 -24.67 -8.00
CA ARG A 433 -8.57 -25.38 -9.24
C ARG A 433 -9.97 -24.99 -9.71
N SER A 434 -10.13 -24.87 -11.02
CA SER A 434 -11.42 -24.65 -11.67
C SER A 434 -11.54 -25.59 -12.86
N GLU A 435 -12.61 -26.39 -12.89
CA GLU A 435 -12.94 -27.27 -14.02
C GLU A 435 -13.89 -26.60 -15.02
N ASP A 436 -14.41 -25.41 -14.69
CA ASP A 436 -15.44 -24.69 -15.44
C ASP A 436 -14.93 -23.35 -16.00
N VAL A 437 -13.63 -23.29 -16.34
CA VAL A 437 -12.98 -22.14 -17.00
C VAL A 437 -13.00 -20.87 -16.13
N GLY A 438 -12.81 -21.05 -14.82
CA GLY A 438 -12.66 -19.96 -13.85
C GLY A 438 -13.96 -19.41 -13.28
N ASN A 439 -15.11 -20.04 -13.54
CA ASN A 439 -16.40 -19.63 -12.95
C ASN A 439 -16.49 -20.04 -11.47
N GLN A 440 -15.99 -21.22 -11.12
CA GLN A 440 -15.90 -21.71 -9.75
C GLN A 440 -14.47 -22.14 -9.42
N TRP A 441 -14.07 -21.84 -8.19
CA TRP A 441 -12.71 -22.10 -7.69
C TRP A 441 -12.76 -22.94 -6.43
N GLU A 442 -12.12 -24.09 -6.47
CA GLU A 442 -12.00 -25.00 -5.33
C GLU A 442 -10.55 -25.01 -4.81
N PRO A 443 -10.34 -24.81 -3.50
CA PRO A 443 -9.00 -24.86 -2.92
C PRO A 443 -8.49 -26.31 -2.87
N ILE A 444 -7.33 -26.57 -3.48
CA ILE A 444 -6.68 -27.89 -3.50
C ILE A 444 -5.40 -27.93 -2.65
N GLY A 445 -5.05 -26.85 -1.93
CA GLY A 445 -3.76 -26.70 -1.25
C GLY A 445 -3.69 -27.10 0.22
N LYS A 446 -4.68 -27.81 0.78
CA LYS A 446 -4.64 -28.23 2.20
C LYS A 446 -3.54 -29.26 2.47
N ASP A 447 -3.36 -30.22 1.57
CA ASP A 447 -2.42 -31.33 1.75
C ASP A 447 -0.97 -30.93 1.47
N LEU A 448 -0.75 -29.89 0.64
CA LEU A 448 0.54 -29.18 0.51
C LEU A 448 1.12 -28.70 1.86
N ARG A 449 0.25 -28.54 2.87
CA ARG A 449 0.61 -28.06 4.21
C ARG A 449 0.67 -29.19 5.27
N ALA A 450 0.25 -30.41 4.95
CA ALA A 450 -0.24 -31.36 5.95
C ALA A 450 0.78 -32.39 6.48
N ASP A 451 1.83 -32.74 5.75
CA ASP A 451 2.62 -33.94 6.10
C ASP A 451 3.99 -33.63 6.73
N ASN A 452 3.99 -33.07 7.95
CA ASN A 452 5.15 -32.80 8.85
C ASN A 452 5.61 -31.33 8.97
N MET A 453 4.75 -30.35 8.70
CA MET A 453 5.01 -28.96 9.10
C MET A 453 4.42 -28.66 10.49
N PRO A 454 5.07 -27.81 11.31
CA PRO A 454 4.53 -27.42 12.62
C PRO A 454 3.12 -26.81 12.44
N ALA A 455 2.26 -27.07 13.44
CA ALA A 455 0.81 -26.88 13.41
C ALA A 455 0.31 -25.59 12.72
N ALA A 456 -0.89 -25.69 12.12
CA ALA A 456 -1.66 -24.61 11.50
C ALA A 456 -1.34 -23.21 12.09
N GLY A 457 -0.58 -22.42 11.33
CA GLY A 457 -0.03 -21.16 11.79
C GLY A 457 1.35 -20.80 11.24
N ASP A 458 1.98 -21.65 10.41
CA ASP A 458 3.24 -21.30 9.77
C ASP A 458 3.04 -20.21 8.69
N LEU A 459 3.28 -18.97 9.10
CA LEU A 459 3.25 -17.78 8.25
C LEU A 459 4.41 -17.77 7.20
N ASN A 460 5.31 -18.77 7.22
CA ASN A 460 6.43 -18.90 6.28
C ASN A 460 6.16 -19.76 5.03
N PHE A 461 4.99 -20.39 4.89
CA PHE A 461 4.65 -21.11 3.65
C PHE A 461 4.47 -20.12 2.49
N ARG A 462 5.29 -20.28 1.44
CA ARG A 462 5.25 -19.45 0.24
C ARG A 462 5.43 -20.30 -1.01
N ILE A 463 4.53 -20.11 -1.97
CA ILE A 463 4.66 -20.55 -3.35
C ILE A 463 5.39 -19.47 -4.14
N TRP A 464 6.42 -19.88 -4.87
CA TRP A 464 7.29 -18.97 -5.62
C TRP A 464 7.03 -19.01 -7.12
N ASP A 465 6.71 -20.20 -7.65
CA ASP A 465 6.51 -20.40 -9.08
C ASP A 465 5.65 -21.65 -9.34
N ALA A 466 5.02 -21.72 -10.50
CA ALA A 466 4.21 -22.85 -10.93
C ALA A 466 4.10 -22.93 -12.46
N LEU A 467 4.11 -24.16 -12.99
CA LEU A 467 3.87 -24.46 -14.39
C LEU A 467 3.12 -25.79 -14.52
N ALA A 468 2.67 -26.12 -15.74
CA ALA A 468 2.17 -27.45 -16.05
C ALA A 468 2.93 -28.06 -17.21
N ILE A 469 3.10 -29.38 -17.16
CA ILE A 469 3.50 -30.21 -18.29
C ILE A 469 2.34 -31.18 -18.53
N ASP A 470 1.77 -31.13 -19.72
CA ASP A 470 0.49 -31.79 -20.06
C ASP A 470 -0.63 -31.43 -19.08
N ASN A 471 -1.12 -32.40 -18.30
CA ASN A 471 -2.14 -32.21 -17.28
C ASN A 471 -1.57 -32.26 -15.85
N THR A 472 -0.24 -32.26 -15.71
CA THR A 472 0.42 -32.34 -14.40
C THR A 472 0.88 -30.94 -13.98
N LEU A 473 0.38 -30.49 -12.83
CA LEU A 473 0.76 -29.20 -12.26
C LEU A 473 2.00 -29.36 -11.37
N PHE A 474 2.99 -28.49 -11.53
CA PHE A 474 4.18 -28.41 -10.70
C PHE A 474 4.20 -27.08 -9.94
N VAL A 475 4.55 -27.13 -8.66
CA VAL A 475 4.59 -25.95 -7.78
C VAL A 475 5.88 -25.92 -6.98
N GLY A 476 6.64 -24.84 -7.15
CA GLY A 476 7.86 -24.54 -6.41
C GLY A 476 7.54 -23.79 -5.12
N THR A 477 7.99 -24.32 -3.99
CA THR A 477 7.73 -23.75 -2.66
C THR A 477 9.00 -23.56 -1.86
N ARG A 478 8.93 -22.84 -0.74
CA ARG A 478 10.04 -22.78 0.24
C ARG A 478 10.49 -24.17 0.74
N HIS A 479 9.62 -25.19 0.67
CA HIS A 479 9.90 -26.53 1.21
C HIS A 479 10.28 -27.56 0.15
N GLY A 480 10.37 -27.16 -1.12
CA GLY A 480 10.71 -28.05 -2.24
C GLY A 480 9.72 -27.93 -3.39
N LEU A 481 9.89 -28.84 -4.36
CA LEU A 481 9.01 -28.98 -5.52
C LEU A 481 7.91 -29.99 -5.21
N PHE A 482 6.68 -29.67 -5.62
CA PHE A 482 5.54 -30.56 -5.53
C PHE A 482 4.88 -30.74 -6.90
N ARG A 483 4.43 -31.97 -7.21
CA ARG A 483 3.56 -32.24 -8.36
C ARG A 483 2.14 -32.58 -7.90
N PHE A 484 1.17 -32.20 -8.71
CA PHE A 484 -0.24 -32.53 -8.52
C PHE A 484 -0.79 -33.27 -9.74
N THR A 485 -1.28 -34.49 -9.49
CA THR A 485 -2.00 -35.34 -10.44
C THR A 485 -3.39 -35.64 -9.89
N ASP A 486 -3.48 -36.60 -8.97
CA ASP A 486 -4.69 -36.95 -8.19
C ASP A 486 -4.54 -36.57 -6.71
N GLY A 487 -3.39 -35.99 -6.35
CA GLY A 487 -2.98 -35.57 -5.03
C GLY A 487 -1.60 -34.92 -5.09
N TRP A 488 -1.18 -34.30 -3.99
CA TRP A 488 0.14 -33.65 -3.91
C TRP A 488 1.23 -34.65 -3.55
N GLU A 489 2.29 -34.64 -4.35
CA GLU A 489 3.49 -35.44 -4.10
C GLU A 489 4.72 -34.52 -4.08
N LYS A 490 5.55 -34.65 -3.05
CA LYS A 490 6.84 -33.94 -2.96
C LYS A 490 7.88 -34.67 -3.80
N LEU A 491 8.51 -33.96 -4.72
CA LEU A 491 9.52 -34.53 -5.61
C LEU A 491 10.92 -34.55 -4.97
N PRO A 492 11.75 -35.57 -5.26
CA PRO A 492 13.04 -35.80 -4.63
C PRO A 492 14.16 -34.94 -5.25
N VAL A 493 13.97 -33.63 -5.34
CA VAL A 493 15.04 -32.71 -5.76
C VAL A 493 16.19 -32.82 -4.74
N PRO A 494 17.45 -33.07 -5.15
CA PRO A 494 18.58 -33.32 -4.24
C PRO A 494 19.09 -32.04 -3.57
N THR A 495 18.20 -31.35 -2.86
CA THR A 495 18.47 -30.09 -2.16
C THR A 495 17.53 -29.94 -0.97
N SER A 496 18.02 -29.31 0.11
CA SER A 496 17.18 -28.85 1.23
C SER A 496 16.61 -27.45 1.01
N HIS A 497 16.99 -26.79 -0.08
CA HIS A 497 16.59 -25.43 -0.42
C HIS A 497 15.16 -25.36 -0.98
N GLY A 498 14.57 -24.16 -0.89
CA GLY A 498 13.29 -23.89 -1.56
C GLY A 498 13.46 -23.85 -3.08
N ILE A 499 12.38 -24.09 -3.80
CA ILE A 499 12.32 -24.00 -5.26
C ILE A 499 11.70 -22.66 -5.63
N LYS A 500 12.45 -21.88 -6.40
CA LYS A 500 12.19 -20.46 -6.66
C LYS A 500 11.80 -20.18 -8.11
N SER A 501 12.27 -21.02 -9.04
CA SER A 501 11.99 -20.91 -10.46
C SER A 501 11.78 -22.30 -11.05
N LEU A 502 10.77 -22.42 -11.90
CA LEU A 502 10.48 -23.60 -12.72
C LEU A 502 10.51 -23.16 -14.18
N ALA A 503 11.12 -23.97 -15.04
CA ALA A 503 11.08 -23.74 -16.48
C ALA A 503 11.02 -25.07 -17.22
N THR A 504 10.56 -25.06 -18.46
CA THR A 504 10.46 -26.28 -19.26
C THR A 504 10.92 -26.03 -20.69
N THR A 505 11.57 -27.04 -21.27
CA THR A 505 11.71 -27.23 -22.73
C THR A 505 10.83 -28.41 -23.14
N GLU A 506 10.85 -28.81 -24.42
CA GLU A 506 10.06 -29.95 -24.90
C GLU A 506 10.40 -31.27 -24.16
N ASP A 507 11.64 -31.44 -23.70
CA ASP A 507 12.16 -32.70 -23.14
C ASP A 507 12.62 -32.61 -21.68
N ARG A 508 12.67 -31.42 -21.09
CA ARG A 508 13.27 -31.20 -19.75
C ARG A 508 12.46 -30.24 -18.89
N LEU A 509 12.35 -30.60 -17.61
CA LEU A 509 11.90 -29.73 -16.51
C LEU A 509 13.12 -29.21 -15.75
N TYR A 510 13.30 -27.90 -15.71
CA TYR A 510 14.36 -27.22 -14.97
C TYR A 510 13.85 -26.64 -13.65
N VAL A 511 14.70 -26.65 -12.63
CA VAL A 511 14.42 -26.05 -11.33
C VAL A 511 15.60 -25.21 -10.84
N GLY A 512 15.31 -23.98 -10.43
CA GLY A 512 16.23 -23.09 -9.73
C GLY A 512 15.89 -22.97 -8.25
N THR A 513 16.90 -23.05 -7.38
CA THR A 513 16.69 -23.01 -5.92
C THR A 513 16.93 -21.63 -5.30
N ILE A 514 16.48 -21.46 -4.06
CA ILE A 514 16.79 -20.30 -3.21
C ILE A 514 17.51 -20.75 -1.94
N ALA A 515 18.72 -20.22 -1.74
CA ALA A 515 19.53 -20.42 -0.55
C ALA A 515 19.17 -19.42 0.55
N SER A 516 19.16 -19.87 1.80
CA SER A 516 18.98 -19.03 2.99
C SER A 516 20.28 -19.03 3.81
N PRO A 517 21.14 -18.02 3.68
CA PRO A 517 22.33 -17.88 4.54
C PRO A 517 21.90 -17.82 6.02
N PRO A 518 22.57 -18.49 6.97
CA PRO A 518 23.92 -19.07 6.88
C PRO A 518 23.99 -20.59 6.59
N ASP A 519 22.88 -21.27 6.34
CA ASP A 519 22.75 -22.73 6.49
C ASP A 519 23.15 -23.61 5.27
N GLY A 520 23.68 -23.05 4.18
CA GLY A 520 24.13 -23.86 3.03
C GLY A 520 24.81 -23.05 1.91
N PRO A 521 25.70 -23.67 1.10
CA PRO A 521 26.42 -22.97 0.03
C PRO A 521 25.55 -22.83 -1.23
N HIS A 522 25.34 -21.58 -1.67
CA HIS A 522 24.83 -21.13 -2.97
C HIS A 522 23.48 -21.73 -3.45
N ALA A 523 22.75 -20.96 -4.27
CA ALA A 523 21.62 -21.52 -5.01
C ALA A 523 22.12 -22.54 -6.05
N ALA A 524 21.26 -23.44 -6.46
CA ALA A 524 21.57 -24.58 -7.32
C ALA A 524 20.55 -24.69 -8.45
N VAL A 525 20.94 -25.39 -9.51
CA VAL A 525 20.09 -25.61 -10.69
C VAL A 525 20.13 -27.08 -11.09
N PHE A 526 18.95 -27.64 -11.32
CA PHE A 526 18.79 -29.03 -11.73
C PHE A 526 17.85 -29.12 -12.92
N TYR A 527 17.93 -30.22 -13.67
CA TYR A 527 16.90 -30.60 -14.63
C TYR A 527 16.50 -32.07 -14.49
N SER A 528 15.32 -32.40 -15.01
CA SER A 528 14.76 -33.74 -15.07
C SER A 528 14.20 -34.01 -16.46
N THR A 529 14.35 -35.24 -16.96
CA THR A 529 13.77 -35.72 -18.24
C THR A 529 12.64 -36.72 -18.01
N ASP A 530 12.26 -36.96 -16.76
CA ASP A 530 11.28 -37.97 -16.33
C ASP A 530 10.23 -37.38 -15.39
N LEU A 531 9.85 -36.13 -15.64
CA LEU A 531 8.81 -35.41 -14.89
C LEU A 531 9.08 -35.33 -13.37
N GLY A 532 10.35 -35.27 -13.00
CA GLY A 532 10.84 -35.00 -11.65
C GLY A 532 11.14 -36.22 -10.80
N ASP A 533 11.15 -37.44 -11.37
CA ASP A 533 11.52 -38.66 -10.66
C ASP A 533 13.05 -38.75 -10.45
N PHE A 534 13.85 -38.26 -11.40
CA PHE A 534 15.29 -38.15 -11.33
C PHE A 534 15.78 -36.74 -11.72
N TRP A 535 16.85 -36.29 -11.06
CA TRP A 535 17.41 -34.95 -11.22
C TRP A 535 18.90 -34.98 -11.53
N ILE A 536 19.30 -34.19 -12.53
CA ILE A 536 20.68 -33.97 -12.93
C ILE A 536 21.08 -32.56 -12.46
N ASP A 537 22.19 -32.48 -11.75
CA ASP A 537 22.77 -31.22 -11.26
C ASP A 537 23.59 -30.55 -12.38
N ILE A 538 23.19 -29.35 -12.75
CA ILE A 538 23.88 -28.49 -13.73
C ILE A 538 24.36 -27.20 -13.08
N THR A 539 24.50 -27.18 -11.76
CA THR A 539 24.92 -26.00 -11.01
C THR A 539 26.31 -25.54 -11.46
N PRO A 540 26.47 -24.27 -11.88
CA PRO A 540 27.77 -23.74 -12.28
C PRO A 540 28.80 -23.83 -11.15
N ASN A 541 30.07 -24.01 -11.51
CA ASN A 541 31.16 -24.07 -10.53
C ASN A 541 31.27 -22.73 -9.77
N THR A 542 30.87 -22.75 -8.50
CA THR A 542 30.84 -21.57 -7.62
C THR A 542 32.22 -20.97 -7.35
N ARG A 543 33.31 -21.70 -7.61
CA ARG A 543 34.68 -21.13 -7.52
C ARG A 543 34.99 -20.14 -8.64
N GLU A 544 34.36 -20.30 -9.80
CA GLU A 544 34.56 -19.44 -10.98
C GLU A 544 33.58 -18.25 -10.98
N HIS A 545 32.38 -18.44 -10.42
CA HIS A 545 31.32 -17.42 -10.39
C HIS A 545 30.67 -17.21 -8.99
N PRO A 546 31.45 -16.99 -7.91
CA PRO A 546 30.94 -17.05 -6.53
C PRO A 546 29.89 -15.99 -6.19
N VAL A 547 29.91 -14.83 -6.85
CA VAL A 547 29.04 -13.68 -6.51
C VAL A 547 27.66 -13.77 -7.20
N LYS A 548 27.56 -14.44 -8.34
CA LYS A 548 26.34 -14.40 -9.17
C LYS A 548 25.23 -15.33 -8.68
N ILE A 549 25.57 -16.44 -8.00
CA ILE A 549 24.63 -17.54 -7.66
C ILE A 549 24.43 -17.68 -6.13
N ILE A 550 24.68 -16.61 -5.35
CA ILE A 550 24.74 -16.74 -3.88
C ILE A 550 23.39 -17.10 -3.25
N THR A 551 22.30 -16.48 -3.71
CA THR A 551 21.04 -16.52 -2.97
C THR A 551 19.88 -17.13 -3.74
N THR A 552 19.75 -16.87 -5.03
CA THR A 552 18.61 -17.31 -5.84
C THR A 552 19.04 -17.50 -7.28
N VAL A 553 18.43 -18.47 -7.97
CA VAL A 553 18.59 -18.63 -9.42
C VAL A 553 17.23 -18.77 -10.09
N GLU A 554 17.03 -17.97 -11.13
CA GLU A 554 15.95 -18.09 -12.10
C GLU A 554 16.52 -18.70 -13.38
N VAL A 555 15.85 -19.71 -13.92
CA VAL A 555 16.27 -20.43 -15.13
C VAL A 555 15.41 -19.99 -16.30
N ILE A 556 16.03 -19.50 -17.37
CA ILE A 556 15.35 -19.06 -18.58
C ILE A 556 15.90 -19.87 -19.77
N PRO A 557 15.17 -20.88 -20.27
CA PRO A 557 15.57 -21.67 -21.43
C PRO A 557 15.12 -21.02 -22.75
N ALA A 558 15.93 -21.20 -23.79
CA ALA A 558 15.63 -20.88 -25.19
C ALA A 558 16.37 -21.87 -26.10
N GLY A 559 15.69 -22.89 -26.62
CA GLY A 559 16.38 -23.98 -27.32
C GLY A 559 17.42 -24.67 -26.44
N ASP A 560 18.64 -24.81 -26.93
CA ASP A 560 19.78 -25.35 -26.16
C ASP A 560 20.47 -24.29 -25.29
N THR A 561 20.07 -23.02 -25.42
CA THR A 561 20.60 -21.91 -24.63
C THR A 561 19.88 -21.81 -23.29
N LEU A 562 20.64 -21.72 -22.19
CA LEU A 562 20.12 -21.46 -20.86
C LEU A 562 20.72 -20.17 -20.31
N MET A 563 19.86 -19.27 -19.84
CA MET A 563 20.27 -18.16 -19.00
C MET A 563 19.94 -18.48 -17.54
N LEU A 564 20.94 -18.36 -16.67
CA LEU A 564 20.73 -18.29 -15.22
C LEU A 564 20.81 -16.84 -14.78
N LYS A 565 19.74 -16.36 -14.16
CA LYS A 565 19.72 -15.05 -13.53
C LYS A 565 19.77 -15.23 -12.02
N GLY A 566 20.85 -14.72 -11.42
CA GLY A 566 21.00 -14.69 -9.97
C GLY A 566 20.91 -13.28 -9.39
N SER A 567 21.24 -13.13 -8.10
CA SER A 567 21.05 -11.87 -7.36
C SER A 567 21.99 -10.73 -7.77
N SER A 568 23.02 -11.03 -8.55
CA SER A 568 24.11 -10.07 -8.84
C SER A 568 24.64 -10.22 -10.27
N GLY A 569 23.91 -10.87 -11.16
CA GLY A 569 24.28 -11.03 -12.56
C GLY A 569 23.64 -12.24 -13.24
N VAL A 570 24.00 -12.42 -14.52
CA VAL A 570 23.59 -13.54 -15.36
C VAL A 570 24.77 -14.44 -15.72
N LEU A 571 24.47 -15.71 -16.01
CA LEU A 571 25.36 -16.70 -16.62
C LEU A 571 24.63 -17.34 -17.81
N LEU A 572 25.41 -17.73 -18.83
CA LEU A 572 24.89 -18.32 -20.06
C LEU A 572 25.51 -19.70 -20.30
N SER A 573 24.70 -20.62 -20.80
CA SER A 573 25.12 -21.90 -21.35
C SER A 573 24.51 -22.03 -22.74
N ASN A 574 25.27 -22.55 -23.70
CA ASN A 574 24.80 -22.84 -25.07
C ASN A 574 24.77 -24.36 -25.35
N ASP A 575 24.87 -25.16 -24.30
CA ASP A 575 25.00 -26.62 -24.34
C ASP A 575 24.08 -27.31 -23.32
N GLY A 576 22.93 -26.68 -23.01
CA GLY A 576 21.93 -27.26 -22.11
C GLY A 576 22.42 -27.41 -20.65
N GLY A 577 23.36 -26.59 -20.22
CA GLY A 577 23.88 -26.52 -18.84
C GLY A 577 25.15 -27.31 -18.57
N GLU A 578 25.82 -27.86 -19.59
CA GLU A 578 27.10 -28.57 -19.41
C GLU A 578 28.25 -27.60 -19.10
N THR A 579 28.29 -26.45 -19.77
CA THR A 579 29.26 -25.39 -19.52
C THR A 579 28.60 -24.04 -19.33
N TRP A 580 29.22 -23.21 -18.49
CA TRP A 580 28.71 -21.89 -18.14
C TRP A 580 29.75 -20.81 -18.46
N THR A 581 29.26 -19.71 -19.01
CA THR A 581 30.07 -18.54 -19.34
C THR A 581 29.46 -17.30 -18.69
N ASP A 582 30.34 -16.41 -18.24
CA ASP A 582 29.94 -15.09 -17.79
C ASP A 582 30.06 -14.11 -18.97
N PRO A 583 28.94 -13.63 -19.54
CA PRO A 583 29.01 -12.70 -20.65
C PRO A 583 29.49 -11.30 -20.24
N ASN A 584 29.47 -10.97 -18.93
CA ASN A 584 29.92 -9.68 -18.42
C ASN A 584 30.57 -9.82 -17.03
N PRO A 585 31.87 -10.17 -16.97
CA PRO A 585 32.61 -10.43 -15.73
C PRO A 585 32.76 -9.23 -14.78
N GLY A 586 32.32 -8.03 -15.19
CA GLY A 586 32.43 -6.80 -14.40
C GLY A 586 31.10 -6.12 -14.05
N ALA A 587 29.97 -6.57 -14.59
CA ALA A 587 28.66 -5.99 -14.29
C ALA A 587 27.93 -6.77 -13.19
N HIS A 588 27.51 -6.06 -12.14
CA HIS A 588 26.82 -6.61 -10.96
C HIS A 588 25.33 -6.27 -10.91
N THR A 589 24.76 -5.68 -11.95
CA THR A 589 23.45 -5.00 -11.91
C THR A 589 22.38 -5.77 -12.66
N PHE A 590 21.93 -6.89 -12.08
CA PHE A 590 20.64 -7.48 -12.43
C PHE A 590 19.72 -7.46 -11.21
N GLY A 591 18.66 -6.64 -11.29
CA GLY A 591 17.60 -6.62 -10.29
C GLY A 591 16.73 -7.88 -10.33
N ALA A 592 15.87 -8.05 -9.33
CA ALA A 592 15.01 -9.21 -9.12
C ALA A 592 13.84 -9.37 -10.13
N PHE A 593 13.95 -8.81 -11.33
CA PHE A 593 12.83 -8.64 -12.26
C PHE A 593 12.76 -9.73 -13.34
N PRO A 594 11.56 -10.20 -13.74
CA PRO A 594 11.43 -11.33 -14.67
C PRO A 594 12.04 -11.07 -16.05
N VAL A 595 12.58 -12.14 -16.63
CA VAL A 595 13.16 -12.19 -17.97
C VAL A 595 12.44 -13.25 -18.81
N VAL A 596 12.16 -12.94 -20.06
CA VAL A 596 11.60 -13.85 -21.06
C VAL A 596 12.56 -13.94 -22.24
N ALA A 597 12.84 -15.15 -22.69
CA ALA A 597 13.55 -15.38 -23.94
C ALA A 597 12.54 -15.55 -25.07
N LEU A 598 12.73 -14.80 -26.16
CA LEU A 598 11.99 -14.98 -27.41
C LEU A 598 12.68 -16.05 -28.26
N ASP A 599 14.01 -16.00 -28.30
CA ASP A 599 14.88 -16.97 -28.97
C ASP A 599 16.27 -16.97 -28.30
N GLU A 600 17.23 -17.72 -28.86
CA GLU A 600 18.60 -17.87 -28.35
C GLU A 600 19.41 -16.56 -28.31
N HIS A 601 18.95 -15.49 -28.97
CA HIS A 601 19.62 -14.21 -29.07
C HIS A 601 18.81 -13.06 -28.46
N ASN A 602 17.48 -13.13 -28.53
CA ASN A 602 16.58 -12.06 -28.14
C ASN A 602 15.96 -12.33 -26.76
N PHE A 603 16.40 -11.56 -25.76
CA PHE A 603 15.87 -11.61 -24.39
C PHE A 603 15.23 -10.28 -24.01
N TYR A 604 14.16 -10.36 -23.23
CA TYR A 604 13.42 -9.20 -22.74
C TYR A 604 13.28 -9.29 -21.23
N GLY A 605 13.72 -8.24 -20.55
CA GLY A 605 13.79 -8.16 -19.10
C GLY A 605 12.98 -6.97 -18.64
N THR A 606 12.20 -7.16 -17.58
CA THR A 606 11.53 -6.05 -16.92
C THR A 606 12.47 -5.44 -15.88
N TYR A 607 12.31 -4.16 -15.56
CA TYR A 607 13.10 -3.36 -14.63
C TYR A 607 12.20 -2.31 -14.00
N SER A 608 12.69 -1.59 -12.99
CA SER A 608 11.99 -0.46 -12.38
C SER A 608 11.62 0.65 -13.38
N SER A 609 12.38 0.83 -14.46
CA SER A 609 12.12 1.78 -15.56
C SER A 609 11.24 1.27 -16.68
N GLY A 610 11.07 -0.04 -16.80
CA GLY A 610 10.33 -0.64 -17.89
C GLY A 610 11.03 -1.87 -18.43
N ILE A 611 11.12 -1.96 -19.75
CA ILE A 611 11.58 -3.16 -20.45
C ILE A 611 12.93 -2.85 -21.08
N ARG A 612 13.88 -3.76 -20.89
CA ARG A 612 15.15 -3.80 -21.61
C ARG A 612 15.20 -5.00 -22.53
N ARG A 613 15.89 -4.84 -23.65
CA ARG A 613 16.13 -5.88 -24.66
C ARG A 613 17.61 -6.18 -24.75
N SER A 614 17.92 -7.47 -24.84
CA SER A 614 19.19 -7.99 -25.34
C SER A 614 18.95 -8.64 -26.70
N THR A 615 19.93 -8.48 -27.61
CA THR A 615 19.92 -9.07 -28.97
C THR A 615 21.15 -9.95 -29.22
N ASP A 616 21.95 -10.17 -28.17
CA ASP A 616 23.24 -10.86 -28.20
C ASP A 616 23.28 -12.00 -27.16
N GLY A 617 22.13 -12.63 -26.93
CA GLY A 617 22.03 -13.79 -26.05
C GLY A 617 22.06 -13.43 -24.57
N GLY A 618 21.73 -12.19 -24.20
CA GLY A 618 21.74 -11.72 -22.82
C GLY A 618 23.06 -11.09 -22.35
N ALA A 619 24.01 -10.86 -23.26
CA ALA A 619 25.31 -10.29 -22.91
C ALA A 619 25.25 -8.78 -22.67
N THR A 620 24.52 -8.04 -23.51
CA THR A 620 24.26 -6.62 -23.34
C THR A 620 22.77 -6.31 -23.37
N TRP A 621 22.38 -5.31 -22.57
CA TRP A 621 20.99 -4.94 -22.35
C TRP A 621 20.79 -3.45 -22.57
N SER A 622 19.80 -3.09 -23.37
CA SER A 622 19.47 -1.71 -23.71
C SER A 622 17.98 -1.43 -23.43
N PRO A 623 17.61 -0.20 -23.03
CA PRO A 623 16.20 0.18 -22.91
C PRO A 623 15.42 -0.05 -24.20
N PHE A 624 14.24 -0.69 -24.12
CA PHE A 624 13.41 -1.02 -25.27
C PHE A 624 11.93 -0.73 -25.00
N MET A 625 11.62 0.56 -25.07
CA MET A 625 10.35 1.14 -24.63
C MET A 625 9.59 1.89 -25.73
N ALA A 626 10.13 1.90 -26.96
CA ALA A 626 9.52 2.61 -28.08
C ALA A 626 8.08 2.14 -28.30
N GLY A 627 7.15 3.09 -28.47
CA GLY A 627 5.72 2.82 -28.67
C GLY A 627 4.91 2.54 -27.41
N MET A 628 5.53 2.51 -26.23
CA MET A 628 4.82 2.44 -24.94
C MET A 628 4.80 3.80 -24.26
N VAL A 629 3.65 4.15 -23.69
CA VAL A 629 3.44 5.41 -22.97
C VAL A 629 3.13 5.08 -21.52
N ASN A 630 4.16 5.01 -20.65
CA ASN A 630 3.97 4.61 -19.23
C ASN A 630 5.13 5.07 -18.31
N SER A 631 5.66 6.27 -18.46
CA SER A 631 6.67 6.74 -17.51
C SER A 631 6.02 7.31 -16.24
N HIS A 632 6.58 6.97 -15.08
CA HIS A 632 6.37 7.74 -13.87
C HIS A 632 7.10 9.08 -14.01
N VAL A 633 6.35 10.18 -14.10
CA VAL A 633 6.94 11.53 -14.18
C VAL A 633 6.96 12.12 -12.78
N THR A 634 8.15 12.22 -12.20
CA THR A 634 8.33 12.75 -10.84
C THR A 634 8.32 14.27 -10.83
N SER A 635 8.85 14.90 -11.88
CA SER A 635 8.92 16.36 -12.01
C SER A 635 8.93 16.80 -13.47
N LEU A 636 8.44 18.02 -13.69
CA LEU A 636 8.46 18.71 -14.98
C LEU A 636 9.02 20.12 -14.80
N ALA A 637 9.80 20.56 -15.77
CA ALA A 637 10.29 21.93 -15.84
C ALA A 637 10.33 22.40 -17.29
N THR A 638 10.05 23.68 -17.52
CA THR A 638 10.17 24.32 -18.82
C THR A 638 11.27 25.37 -18.75
N VAL A 639 12.28 25.25 -19.60
CA VAL A 639 13.41 26.18 -19.65
C VAL A 639 13.72 26.51 -21.09
N ARG A 640 13.64 27.79 -21.45
CA ARG A 640 13.89 28.30 -22.82
C ARG A 640 13.05 27.56 -23.88
N ASN A 641 11.76 27.36 -23.60
CA ASN A 641 10.78 26.65 -24.44
C ASN A 641 11.14 25.17 -24.72
N VAL A 642 11.98 24.57 -23.86
CA VAL A 642 12.27 23.14 -23.86
C VAL A 642 11.65 22.54 -22.61
N LEU A 643 10.86 21.50 -22.80
CA LEU A 643 10.26 20.73 -21.72
C LEU A 643 11.28 19.69 -21.23
N TYR A 644 11.51 19.66 -19.93
CA TYR A 644 12.31 18.66 -19.25
C TYR A 644 11.40 17.83 -18.36
N ALA A 645 11.50 16.51 -18.49
CA ALA A 645 10.77 15.57 -17.67
C ALA A 645 11.75 14.66 -16.92
N LEU A 646 11.55 14.59 -15.61
CA LEU A 646 12.30 13.67 -14.77
C LEU A 646 11.48 12.41 -14.56
N THR A 647 12.16 11.29 -14.81
CA THR A 647 11.69 9.95 -14.50
C THR A 647 12.61 9.35 -13.44
N PRO A 648 12.26 8.24 -12.77
CA PRO A 648 13.13 7.59 -11.80
C PRO A 648 14.51 7.16 -12.32
N GLU A 649 14.71 7.04 -13.63
CA GLU A 649 15.96 6.53 -14.21
C GLU A 649 16.63 7.49 -15.19
N ASP A 650 15.91 8.47 -15.74
CA ASP A 650 16.47 9.39 -16.72
C ASP A 650 15.82 10.77 -16.66
N THR A 651 16.60 11.77 -17.08
CA THR A 651 16.12 13.12 -17.36
C THR A 651 16.02 13.29 -18.87
N LEU A 652 14.81 13.53 -19.36
CA LEU A 652 14.53 13.61 -20.79
C LEU A 652 14.12 15.03 -21.14
N LYS A 653 14.55 15.51 -22.31
CA LYS A 653 14.15 16.80 -22.87
C LYS A 653 13.31 16.63 -24.12
N SER A 654 12.42 17.58 -24.37
CA SER A 654 11.63 17.68 -25.59
C SER A 654 11.56 19.15 -26.03
N ALA A 655 11.99 19.39 -27.28
CA ALA A 655 11.97 20.72 -27.90
C ALA A 655 10.72 20.96 -28.78
N ASP A 656 9.84 19.96 -28.90
CA ASP A 656 8.68 19.96 -29.79
C ASP A 656 7.36 19.67 -29.03
N GLY A 657 7.36 19.99 -27.73
CA GLY A 657 6.17 19.86 -26.88
C GLY A 657 5.77 18.41 -26.61
N GLY A 658 6.73 17.48 -26.59
CA GLY A 658 6.54 16.07 -26.24
C GLY A 658 6.34 15.13 -27.42
N GLU A 659 6.56 15.57 -28.66
CA GLU A 659 6.51 14.68 -29.84
C GLU A 659 7.77 13.80 -29.93
N THR A 660 8.93 14.34 -29.55
CA THR A 660 10.19 13.61 -29.45
C THR A 660 10.87 13.89 -28.12
N TRP A 661 11.62 12.91 -27.62
CA TRP A 661 12.31 12.96 -26.34
C TRP A 661 13.75 12.49 -26.48
N GLU A 662 14.68 13.22 -25.88
CA GLU A 662 16.11 12.93 -25.88
C GLU A 662 16.65 12.89 -24.45
N SER A 663 17.54 11.93 -24.15
CA SER A 663 18.17 11.82 -22.83
C SER A 663 19.17 12.96 -22.60
N VAL A 664 19.17 13.49 -21.39
CA VAL A 664 20.11 14.52 -20.92
C VAL A 664 21.09 13.87 -19.94
N GLY A 665 22.27 13.55 -20.43
CA GLY A 665 23.30 12.87 -19.64
C GLY A 665 24.02 13.76 -18.62
N LEU A 666 24.89 13.14 -17.83
CA LEU A 666 25.90 13.82 -16.99
C LEU A 666 27.24 13.86 -17.73
N ASN A 667 27.97 14.97 -17.66
CA ASN A 667 29.35 15.03 -18.15
C ASN A 667 30.33 14.56 -17.05
N MET A 668 30.26 13.28 -16.70
CA MET A 668 31.23 12.63 -15.81
C MET A 668 32.03 11.62 -16.64
N ASN A 669 33.34 11.51 -16.41
CA ASN A 669 34.19 10.50 -17.05
C ASN A 669 33.89 9.11 -16.44
N GLU A 670 32.70 8.59 -16.71
CA GLU A 670 32.24 7.20 -16.69
C GLU A 670 30.74 7.25 -17.00
N LYS A 671 30.19 6.21 -17.63
CA LYS A 671 28.78 6.12 -18.04
C LYS A 671 27.84 6.09 -16.82
N THR A 672 27.60 7.24 -16.21
CA THR A 672 26.54 7.43 -15.21
C THR A 672 25.56 8.45 -15.79
N SER A 673 24.38 7.99 -16.19
CA SER A 673 23.18 8.83 -16.22
C SER A 673 22.90 9.33 -14.79
N LEU A 674 21.93 10.23 -14.61
CA LEU A 674 21.26 10.42 -13.32
C LEU A 674 20.47 9.12 -12.97
N GLU A 675 21.17 8.00 -12.83
CA GLU A 675 20.66 6.72 -12.35
C GLU A 675 20.52 6.85 -10.83
N GLY A 676 19.49 7.58 -10.42
CA GLY A 676 19.18 7.83 -9.03
C GLY A 676 17.69 8.07 -8.90
N THR A 677 16.99 7.12 -8.28
CA THR A 677 15.54 7.10 -8.00
C THR A 677 14.97 8.34 -7.28
N GLN A 678 15.78 9.36 -7.03
CA GLN A 678 15.44 10.55 -6.24
C GLN A 678 16.00 11.88 -6.80
N ALA A 679 16.32 11.94 -8.09
CA ALA A 679 16.70 13.21 -8.69
C ALA A 679 15.59 14.26 -8.51
N LYS A 680 15.95 15.44 -7.99
CA LYS A 680 15.05 16.59 -7.89
C LYS A 680 15.51 17.66 -8.87
N VAL A 681 14.60 18.51 -9.32
CA VAL A 681 14.92 19.69 -10.14
C VAL A 681 14.42 20.97 -9.52
N ALA A 682 15.18 22.02 -9.72
CA ALA A 682 14.79 23.38 -9.42
C ALA A 682 15.19 24.28 -10.60
N THR A 683 14.41 25.33 -10.84
CA THR A 683 14.70 26.35 -11.85
C THR A 683 14.98 27.68 -11.18
N ALA A 684 16.08 28.32 -11.55
CA ALA A 684 16.41 29.67 -11.10
C ALA A 684 17.03 30.47 -12.24
N ASN A 685 16.55 31.69 -12.47
CA ASN A 685 17.03 32.60 -13.52
C ASN A 685 17.12 31.96 -14.93
N GLY A 686 16.16 31.09 -15.27
CA GLY A 686 16.13 30.41 -16.57
C GLY A 686 17.22 29.34 -16.73
N VAL A 687 17.78 28.84 -15.63
CA VAL A 687 18.71 27.70 -15.57
C VAL A 687 18.03 26.56 -14.81
N LEU A 688 18.14 25.35 -15.34
CA LEU A 688 17.69 24.12 -14.68
C LEU A 688 18.84 23.55 -13.84
N TYR A 689 18.55 23.25 -12.58
CA TYR A 689 19.43 22.54 -11.68
C TYR A 689 18.84 21.18 -11.36
N ALA A 690 19.70 20.20 -11.12
CA ALA A 690 19.32 18.88 -10.64
C ALA A 690 20.18 18.47 -9.45
N SER A 691 19.60 17.80 -8.47
CA SER A 691 20.35 17.11 -7.41
C SER A 691 20.29 15.61 -7.65
N ASN A 692 21.39 14.91 -7.35
CA ASN A 692 21.40 13.46 -7.22
C ASN A 692 21.70 13.10 -5.76
N SER A 693 20.81 12.34 -5.12
CA SER A 693 20.99 11.80 -3.78
C SER A 693 21.40 10.34 -3.88
N GLU A 694 22.65 10.06 -3.54
CA GLU A 694 23.18 8.70 -3.42
C GLU A 694 23.24 8.30 -1.95
N LEU A 695 23.48 7.00 -1.69
CA LEU A 695 23.61 6.49 -0.32
C LEU A 695 24.76 7.17 0.45
N ASP A 696 25.77 7.69 -0.26
CA ASP A 696 26.99 8.24 0.32
C ASP A 696 27.09 9.79 0.24
N GLY A 697 26.09 10.48 -0.32
CA GLY A 697 26.07 11.95 -0.37
C GLY A 697 25.06 12.54 -1.37
N VAL A 698 25.08 13.88 -1.50
CA VAL A 698 24.26 14.63 -2.47
C VAL A 698 25.17 15.42 -3.40
N THR A 699 24.96 15.29 -4.71
CA THR A 699 25.68 16.05 -5.74
C THR A 699 24.74 17.01 -6.45
N LEU A 700 25.18 18.24 -6.71
CA LEU A 700 24.41 19.25 -7.44
C LEU A 700 24.95 19.46 -8.86
N PHE A 701 24.04 19.48 -9.82
CA PHE A 701 24.32 19.72 -11.23
C PHE A 701 23.53 20.93 -11.73
N ARG A 702 24.11 21.62 -12.72
CA ARG A 702 23.43 22.64 -13.51
C ARG A 702 23.39 22.20 -14.97
N LEU A 703 22.30 22.51 -15.66
CA LEU A 703 22.20 22.28 -17.09
C LEU A 703 23.19 23.19 -17.84
N SER A 704 23.83 22.64 -18.88
CA SER A 704 24.70 23.39 -19.79
C SER A 704 23.93 24.51 -20.49
N ASP A 705 24.65 25.54 -20.95
CA ASP A 705 24.03 26.60 -21.75
C ASP A 705 23.42 26.09 -23.06
N ALA A 706 23.93 24.97 -23.58
CA ALA A 706 23.39 24.29 -24.76
C ALA A 706 22.14 23.43 -24.46
N GLY A 707 21.83 23.17 -23.17
CA GLY A 707 20.65 22.40 -22.78
C GLY A 707 20.72 20.92 -23.11
N ASP A 708 21.92 20.36 -23.19
CA ASP A 708 22.18 18.99 -23.64
C ASP A 708 22.86 18.10 -22.60
N VAL A 709 23.45 18.69 -21.56
CA VAL A 709 24.17 17.94 -20.54
C VAL A 709 24.13 18.64 -19.19
N PHE A 710 24.07 17.87 -18.12
CA PHE A 710 24.24 18.36 -16.76
C PHE A 710 25.73 18.39 -16.38
N LEU A 711 26.16 19.53 -15.88
CA LEU A 711 27.52 19.80 -15.43
C LEU A 711 27.53 19.92 -13.89
N PRO A 712 28.50 19.33 -13.19
CA PRO A 712 28.67 19.56 -11.76
C PRO A 712 28.76 21.05 -11.44
N VAL A 713 28.15 21.47 -10.35
CA VAL A 713 28.28 22.86 -9.88
C VAL A 713 29.67 23.07 -9.29
N GLU A 714 30.55 23.76 -10.02
CA GLU A 714 31.93 24.02 -9.59
C GLU A 714 32.01 24.80 -8.27
N GLY A 715 32.91 24.35 -7.39
CA GLY A 715 33.20 24.99 -6.11
C GLY A 715 32.15 24.72 -5.02
N GLY A 716 31.17 23.85 -5.26
CA GLY A 716 30.25 23.37 -4.24
C GLY A 716 31.01 22.57 -3.17
N PRO A 717 30.88 22.91 -1.88
CA PRO A 717 31.52 22.16 -0.81
C PRO A 717 30.83 20.80 -0.59
N ASP A 718 31.59 19.81 -0.16
CA ASP A 718 31.03 18.56 0.34
C ASP A 718 30.39 18.80 1.72
N PHE A 719 29.39 17.99 2.08
CA PHE A 719 28.94 17.93 3.47
C PHE A 719 30.02 17.23 4.31
N GLU A 720 30.49 17.89 5.37
CA GLU A 720 31.53 17.33 6.26
C GLU A 720 31.04 16.11 7.06
N GLU A 721 29.74 15.93 7.22
CA GLU A 721 29.13 14.79 7.92
C GLU A 721 28.89 13.60 6.98
N ASP A 722 29.48 12.44 7.31
CA ASP A 722 29.19 11.16 6.65
C ASP A 722 27.70 10.80 6.80
N THR A 723 27.10 10.23 5.75
CA THR A 723 25.74 9.66 5.84
C THR A 723 25.71 8.52 6.85
N LEU A 724 24.54 8.22 7.43
CA LEU A 724 24.39 7.05 8.31
C LEU A 724 24.80 5.74 7.57
N HIS A 725 24.57 5.65 6.26
CA HIS A 725 25.04 4.52 5.46
C HIS A 725 26.58 4.45 5.41
N LYS A 726 27.26 5.58 5.20
CA LYS A 726 28.71 5.65 5.14
C LYS A 726 29.35 5.44 6.51
N GLU A 727 28.77 5.98 7.59
CA GLU A 727 29.16 5.69 8.98
C GLU A 727 29.08 4.20 9.29
N TRP A 728 27.99 3.54 8.88
CA TRP A 728 27.82 2.09 9.01
C TRP A 728 28.90 1.33 8.25
N TRP A 729 29.09 1.68 6.98
CA TRP A 729 30.05 1.02 6.11
C TRP A 729 31.46 1.12 6.68
N ASN A 730 31.87 2.33 7.10
CA ASN A 730 33.16 2.58 7.74
C ASN A 730 33.32 1.76 9.02
N ARG A 731 32.31 1.74 9.91
CA ARG A 731 32.37 0.96 11.15
C ARG A 731 32.44 -0.55 10.90
N ARG A 732 31.73 -1.03 9.87
CA ARG A 732 31.77 -2.43 9.42
C ARG A 732 33.16 -2.79 8.89
N MET A 733 33.78 -1.91 8.11
CA MET A 733 35.13 -2.10 7.57
C MET A 733 36.20 -2.04 8.66
N ASP A 734 36.08 -1.13 9.63
CA ASP A 734 36.97 -1.03 10.78
C ASP A 734 36.90 -2.27 11.67
N ALA A 735 35.69 -2.78 11.95
CA ALA A 735 35.51 -4.02 12.70
C ALA A 735 36.20 -5.20 12.00
N ARG A 736 36.07 -5.30 10.67
CA ARG A 736 36.75 -6.31 9.87
C ARG A 736 38.27 -6.19 9.95
N LYS A 737 38.80 -4.96 9.92
CA LYS A 737 40.23 -4.66 9.99
C LYS A 737 40.82 -4.95 11.37
N ASN A 738 40.05 -4.70 12.43
CA ASN A 738 40.46 -4.87 13.83
C ASN A 738 40.21 -6.27 14.38
N GLY A 739 39.64 -7.19 13.58
CA GLY A 739 39.30 -8.55 14.02
C GLY A 739 38.12 -8.60 15.00
N GLU A 740 37.28 -7.57 15.01
CA GLU A 740 36.04 -7.54 15.78
C GLU A 740 34.94 -8.35 15.08
N ASP A 741 33.91 -8.75 15.84
CA ASP A 741 32.77 -9.49 15.29
C ASP A 741 31.89 -8.56 14.44
N VAL A 742 32.00 -8.70 13.11
CA VAL A 742 31.23 -7.95 12.12
C VAL A 742 29.72 -8.18 12.27
N ASN A 743 29.30 -9.36 12.74
CA ASN A 743 27.88 -9.66 12.96
C ASN A 743 27.32 -8.83 14.12
N LYS A 744 28.13 -8.61 15.16
CA LYS A 744 27.75 -7.75 16.29
C LYS A 744 27.59 -6.28 15.87
N VAL A 745 28.46 -5.78 14.99
CA VAL A 745 28.31 -4.44 14.39
C VAL A 745 27.04 -4.37 13.52
N GLN A 746 26.76 -5.42 12.75
CA GLN A 746 25.53 -5.51 11.98
C GLN A 746 24.28 -5.49 12.86
N GLU A 747 24.25 -6.25 13.96
CA GLU A 747 23.13 -6.26 14.92
C GLU A 747 22.92 -4.90 15.60
N GLN A 748 24.00 -4.24 16.02
CA GLN A 748 23.93 -2.89 16.58
C GLN A 748 23.37 -1.88 15.58
N TRP A 749 23.65 -2.08 14.28
CA TRP A 749 23.18 -1.19 13.24
C TRP A 749 21.75 -1.47 12.75
N LYS A 750 21.19 -2.67 12.98
CA LYS A 750 19.80 -3.01 12.60
C LYS A 750 18.80 -1.98 13.13
N ALA A 751 19.00 -1.49 14.36
CA ALA A 751 18.17 -0.44 14.95
C ALA A 751 18.21 0.89 14.17
N ASN A 752 19.26 1.18 13.40
CA ASN A 752 19.40 2.40 12.61
C ASN A 752 18.96 2.23 11.15
N GLN A 753 18.61 1.03 10.67
CA GLN A 753 18.24 0.83 9.26
C GLN A 753 17.04 1.68 8.82
N HIS A 754 16.02 1.82 9.68
CA HIS A 754 14.90 2.72 9.42
C HIS A 754 15.36 4.19 9.24
N ARG A 755 16.32 4.65 10.06
CA ARG A 755 16.89 6.01 9.97
C ARG A 755 17.77 6.19 8.75
N VAL A 756 18.54 5.18 8.36
CA VAL A 756 19.31 5.20 7.09
C VAL A 756 18.36 5.34 5.91
N PHE A 757 17.24 4.61 5.92
CA PHE A 757 16.25 4.66 4.86
C PHE A 757 15.48 5.99 4.84
N GLU A 758 15.07 6.50 6.00
CA GLU A 758 14.45 7.83 6.11
C GLU A 758 15.41 8.96 5.69
N GLU A 759 16.68 8.89 6.11
CA GLU A 759 17.73 9.82 5.69
C GLU A 759 17.93 9.75 4.17
N TRP A 760 18.02 8.54 3.60
CA TRP A 760 18.13 8.34 2.16
C TRP A 760 16.93 8.89 1.39
N LEU A 761 15.71 8.77 1.91
CA LEU A 761 14.49 9.28 1.26
C LEU A 761 14.31 10.81 1.38
N THR A 762 14.83 11.42 2.43
CA THR A 762 14.61 12.85 2.72
C THR A 762 15.77 13.74 2.29
N ASN A 763 16.96 13.18 2.08
CA ASN A 763 18.12 13.93 1.57
C ASN A 763 17.90 14.44 0.14
N GLY A 764 18.35 15.67 -0.11
CA GLY A 764 18.48 16.21 -1.46
C GLY A 764 17.31 17.04 -1.98
N THR A 765 16.32 17.39 -1.14
CA THR A 765 15.43 18.52 -1.47
C THR A 765 16.29 19.77 -1.59
N PHE A 766 16.15 20.51 -2.69
CA PHE A 766 16.87 21.75 -2.85
C PHE A 766 16.07 22.78 -3.63
N THR A 767 16.49 24.03 -3.52
CA THR A 767 16.00 25.13 -4.32
C THR A 767 17.11 26.15 -4.50
N VAL A 768 17.01 26.98 -5.53
CA VAL A 768 18.05 27.92 -5.93
C VAL A 768 17.44 29.31 -6.09
N ALA A 769 18.14 30.32 -5.60
CA ALA A 769 17.79 31.72 -5.80
C ALA A 769 19.03 32.56 -6.05
N GLY A 770 19.14 33.11 -7.27
CA GLY A 770 20.36 33.80 -7.68
C GLY A 770 21.56 32.86 -7.62
N ASP A 771 22.57 33.26 -6.85
CA ASP A 771 23.80 32.51 -6.59
C ASP A 771 23.76 31.70 -5.27
N THR A 772 22.59 31.63 -4.63
CA THR A 772 22.38 30.90 -3.37
C THR A 772 21.64 29.60 -3.63
N VAL A 773 22.18 28.49 -3.11
CA VAL A 773 21.55 27.17 -3.09
C VAL A 773 21.11 26.86 -1.67
N PHE A 774 19.86 26.41 -1.52
CA PHE A 774 19.35 25.84 -0.28
C PHE A 774 19.21 24.33 -0.46
N MET A 775 19.75 23.55 0.45
CA MET A 775 19.78 22.09 0.38
C MET A 775 19.37 21.49 1.72
N GLU A 776 18.41 20.58 1.68
CA GLU A 776 18.06 19.73 2.81
C GLU A 776 19.00 18.53 2.84
N TYR A 777 19.70 18.38 3.97
CA TYR A 777 20.61 17.26 4.23
C TYR A 777 20.47 16.84 5.69
N ARG A 778 20.20 15.55 5.93
CA ARG A 778 19.95 14.96 7.26
C ARG A 778 18.91 15.71 8.08
N HIS A 779 17.77 16.03 7.45
CA HIS A 779 16.67 16.80 8.05
C HIS A 779 17.02 18.25 8.43
N LYS A 780 18.21 18.75 8.09
CA LYS A 780 18.59 20.14 8.30
C LYS A 780 18.62 20.89 6.99
N LEU A 781 18.28 22.16 7.05
CA LEU A 781 18.41 23.06 5.93
C LEU A 781 19.79 23.74 5.96
N TYR A 782 20.51 23.60 4.87
CA TYR A 782 21.77 24.29 4.63
C TYR A 782 21.62 25.29 3.50
N ARG A 783 22.43 26.34 3.52
CA ARG A 783 22.60 27.27 2.41
C ARG A 783 24.05 27.32 1.97
N TRP A 784 24.28 27.54 0.69
CA TRP A 784 25.59 27.81 0.12
C TRP A 784 25.48 28.93 -0.91
N ARG A 785 26.28 29.98 -0.75
CA ARG A 785 26.41 31.06 -1.72
C ARG A 785 27.66 30.83 -2.54
N ARG A 786 27.57 31.03 -3.85
CA ARG A 786 28.72 30.81 -4.75
C ARG A 786 29.95 31.60 -4.30
N GLY A 787 31.04 30.89 -4.03
CA GLY A 787 32.29 31.46 -3.51
C GLY A 787 32.51 31.22 -2.00
N GLU A 788 31.50 30.77 -1.27
CA GLU A 788 31.68 30.22 0.08
C GLU A 788 32.40 28.86 0.02
N THR A 789 33.25 28.59 1.00
CA THR A 789 34.07 27.37 1.06
C THR A 789 33.39 26.20 1.77
N ALA A 790 32.22 26.42 2.39
CA ALA A 790 31.49 25.41 3.17
C ALA A 790 29.98 25.71 3.14
N TRP A 791 29.17 24.68 3.38
CA TRP A 791 27.74 24.84 3.64
C TRP A 791 27.51 25.57 4.98
N HIS A 792 26.58 26.51 4.99
CA HIS A 792 26.13 27.18 6.19
C HIS A 792 24.84 26.53 6.70
N ASP A 793 24.87 25.97 7.92
CA ASP A 793 23.68 25.47 8.61
C ASP A 793 22.75 26.64 8.95
N THR A 794 21.52 26.64 8.43
CA THR A 794 20.56 27.72 8.68
C THR A 794 19.89 27.62 10.05
N GLY A 795 20.19 26.57 10.83
CA GLY A 795 19.58 26.26 12.12
C GLY A 795 18.17 25.68 12.02
N LEU A 796 17.65 25.44 10.82
CA LEU A 796 16.30 24.91 10.62
C LEU A 796 16.37 23.39 10.45
N GLU A 797 15.66 22.66 11.32
CA GLU A 797 15.67 21.20 11.36
C GLU A 797 14.24 20.63 11.39
N ASP A 798 13.99 19.58 10.60
CA ASP A 798 12.74 18.81 10.50
C ASP A 798 12.94 17.39 11.08
N ILE A 799 13.04 17.30 12.40
CA ILE A 799 13.19 16.02 13.13
C ILE A 799 11.88 15.47 13.69
N LYS A 800 10.76 16.19 13.53
CA LYS A 800 9.49 15.87 14.20
C LYS A 800 8.35 15.91 13.21
N GLY A 801 7.82 14.75 12.83
CA GLY A 801 6.58 14.72 12.08
C GLY A 801 6.48 13.45 11.24
N ILE A 802 5.26 12.94 11.09
CA ILE A 802 4.99 11.88 10.13
C ILE A 802 4.26 12.57 8.98
N SER A 803 4.99 12.81 7.89
CA SER A 803 4.36 13.19 6.64
C SER A 803 3.59 11.97 6.11
N PRO A 804 2.33 12.14 5.66
CA PRO A 804 1.62 11.07 4.95
C PRO A 804 2.25 10.78 3.58
N ILE A 805 3.06 11.70 3.07
CA ILE A 805 3.86 11.53 1.86
C ILE A 805 5.24 11.01 2.28
N GLU A 806 5.51 9.74 1.97
CA GLU A 806 6.77 9.06 2.26
C GLU A 806 7.97 9.81 1.61
N GLY A 807 9.07 9.96 2.35
CA GLY A 807 10.28 10.64 1.89
C GLY A 807 10.17 12.16 1.70
N LYS A 808 9.02 12.77 1.98
CA LYS A 808 8.88 14.22 1.90
C LYS A 808 9.57 14.89 3.08
N GLY A 809 10.62 15.67 2.82
CA GLY A 809 11.27 16.54 3.82
C GLY A 809 10.64 17.93 3.87
N LEU A 810 11.47 18.96 4.04
CA LEU A 810 11.06 20.36 4.02
C LEU A 810 10.41 20.74 2.68
N THR A 811 9.36 21.55 2.74
CA THR A 811 8.79 22.21 1.55
C THR A 811 9.33 23.62 1.46
N LEU A 812 10.09 23.94 0.41
CA LEU A 812 10.82 25.20 0.29
C LEU A 812 10.31 26.06 -0.88
N ALA A 813 10.34 27.37 -0.71
CA ALA A 813 10.19 28.34 -1.79
C ALA A 813 11.12 29.53 -1.54
N VAL A 814 11.74 30.06 -2.60
CA VAL A 814 12.66 31.20 -2.49
C VAL A 814 12.39 32.22 -3.59
N SER A 815 12.48 33.50 -3.23
CA SER A 815 12.48 34.63 -4.16
C SER A 815 13.37 35.75 -3.61
N GLY A 816 14.49 36.02 -4.28
CA GLY A 816 15.51 36.94 -3.76
C GLY A 816 16.02 36.49 -2.40
N ASP A 817 15.99 37.40 -1.42
CA ASP A 817 16.39 37.11 -0.02
C ASP A 817 15.27 36.48 0.82
N THR A 818 14.07 36.32 0.25
CA THR A 818 12.92 35.77 0.99
C THR A 818 12.83 34.27 0.81
N VAL A 819 12.86 33.53 1.92
CA VAL A 819 12.77 32.06 1.95
C VAL A 819 11.59 31.65 2.83
N TYR A 820 10.75 30.76 2.30
CA TYR A 820 9.76 30.03 3.09
C TYR A 820 10.19 28.57 3.24
N ALA A 821 10.05 28.04 4.45
CA ALA A 821 10.29 26.64 4.76
C ALA A 821 9.14 26.08 5.60
N GLY A 822 8.38 25.16 5.00
CA GLY A 822 7.31 24.40 5.65
C GLY A 822 7.84 23.06 6.15
N LYS A 823 7.68 22.77 7.43
CA LYS A 823 8.05 21.49 8.03
C LYS A 823 6.93 20.45 7.94
N ARG A 824 7.26 19.16 8.03
CA ARG A 824 6.29 18.07 7.94
C ARG A 824 5.16 18.13 8.97
N GLU A 825 5.41 18.68 10.16
CA GLU A 825 4.40 18.85 11.21
C GLU A 825 3.41 20.00 10.96
N GLY A 826 3.59 20.78 9.88
CA GLY A 826 2.68 21.86 9.48
C GLY A 826 3.14 23.26 9.90
N SER A 827 4.31 23.41 10.53
CA SER A 827 4.88 24.72 10.86
C SER A 827 5.50 25.41 9.63
N LEU A 828 5.26 26.71 9.47
CA LEU A 828 5.81 27.53 8.39
C LEU A 828 6.77 28.59 8.93
N PHE A 829 7.98 28.62 8.38
CA PHE A 829 9.02 29.57 8.73
C PHE A 829 9.33 30.50 7.55
N LEU A 830 9.60 31.77 7.87
CA LEU A 830 9.97 32.83 6.93
C LEU A 830 11.34 33.39 7.30
N SER A 831 12.22 33.50 6.31
CA SER A 831 13.46 34.28 6.37
C SER A 831 13.42 35.40 5.34
N GLN A 832 13.94 36.57 5.70
CA GLN A 832 14.08 37.75 4.82
C GLN A 832 15.54 38.13 4.55
N ASP A 833 16.46 37.27 4.97
CA ASP A 833 17.91 37.46 4.92
C ASP A 833 18.60 36.21 4.34
N SER A 834 17.98 35.59 3.33
CA SER A 834 18.55 34.44 2.62
C SER A 834 18.86 33.25 3.55
N GLY A 835 18.00 32.98 4.53
CA GLY A 835 18.08 31.86 5.46
C GLY A 835 19.03 32.06 6.64
N ASP A 836 19.48 33.29 6.91
CA ASP A 836 20.35 33.60 8.05
C ASP A 836 19.57 33.62 9.37
N THR A 837 18.34 34.13 9.34
CA THR A 837 17.42 34.12 10.48
C THR A 837 16.02 33.69 10.06
N TRP A 838 15.30 33.06 11.00
CA TRP A 838 13.98 32.51 10.76
C TRP A 838 12.96 33.06 11.75
N ARG A 839 11.77 33.33 11.23
CA ARG A 839 10.59 33.69 12.01
C ARG A 839 9.48 32.68 11.76
N ASP A 840 8.89 32.18 12.83
CA ASP A 840 7.71 31.31 12.75
C ASP A 840 6.48 32.16 12.41
N VAL A 841 5.81 31.83 11.30
CA VAL A 841 4.59 32.49 10.82
C VAL A 841 3.39 31.55 10.85
N THR A 842 3.49 30.41 11.52
CA THR A 842 2.45 29.36 11.56
C THR A 842 1.13 29.87 12.11
N GLU A 843 1.15 30.71 13.15
CA GLU A 843 -0.06 31.25 13.78
C GLU A 843 -0.84 32.21 12.86
N ASN A 844 -0.19 32.73 11.81
CA ASN A 844 -0.82 33.64 10.86
C ASN A 844 -1.59 32.91 9.75
N LEU A 845 -1.47 31.57 9.66
CA LEU A 845 -2.12 30.77 8.63
C LEU A 845 -3.64 30.70 8.87
N VAL A 846 -4.41 30.72 7.78
CA VAL A 846 -5.85 31.00 7.82
C VAL A 846 -6.69 29.81 8.27
N PHE A 847 -6.16 28.59 8.18
CA PHE A 847 -6.82 27.38 8.64
C PHE A 847 -5.81 26.28 9.00
N PRO A 848 -6.15 25.34 9.89
CA PRO A 848 -5.33 24.17 10.17
C PRO A 848 -5.37 23.17 9.01
N PHE A 849 -4.25 22.47 8.81
CA PHE A 849 -4.07 21.46 7.77
C PHE A 849 -3.13 20.36 8.30
N GLY A 850 -3.07 19.23 7.60
CA GLY A 850 -2.25 18.08 8.00
C GLY A 850 -0.82 18.17 7.47
N TYR A 851 -0.63 18.66 6.24
CA TYR A 851 0.70 18.77 5.62
C TYR A 851 0.71 19.76 4.45
N PHE A 852 1.90 20.31 4.16
CA PHE A 852 2.12 21.12 2.96
C PHE A 852 2.15 20.23 1.72
N LYS A 853 1.50 20.66 0.62
CA LYS A 853 1.68 20.08 -0.71
C LYS A 853 2.82 20.77 -1.45
N GLU A 854 2.75 22.08 -1.66
CA GLU A 854 3.77 22.89 -2.32
C GLU A 854 3.75 24.34 -1.81
N ILE A 855 4.89 25.04 -1.93
CA ILE A 855 5.00 26.48 -1.73
C ILE A 855 5.63 27.07 -2.98
N ARG A 856 5.04 28.12 -3.56
CA ARG A 856 5.51 28.75 -4.81
C ARG A 856 5.37 30.26 -4.75
N PHE A 857 6.30 30.97 -5.38
CA PHE A 857 6.19 32.41 -5.62
C PHE A 857 5.66 32.67 -7.03
N ALA A 858 4.66 33.55 -7.15
CA ALA A 858 4.28 34.19 -8.42
C ALA A 858 4.44 35.70 -8.27
N GLY A 859 5.45 36.27 -8.93
CA GLY A 859 5.90 37.64 -8.64
C GLY A 859 6.26 37.81 -7.16
N SER A 860 5.61 38.77 -6.49
CA SER A 860 5.77 39.03 -5.04
C SER A 860 4.84 38.20 -4.15
N THR A 861 3.90 37.46 -4.72
CA THR A 861 2.90 36.71 -3.97
C THR A 861 3.39 35.30 -3.70
N VAL A 862 3.32 34.85 -2.45
CA VAL A 862 3.56 33.45 -2.07
C VAL A 862 2.24 32.69 -2.01
N TYR A 863 2.20 31.51 -2.61
CA TYR A 863 1.10 30.55 -2.55
C TYR A 863 1.54 29.31 -1.79
N VAL A 864 0.73 28.89 -0.83
CA VAL A 864 0.91 27.68 -0.01
C VAL A 864 -0.25 26.73 -0.28
N SER A 865 0.03 25.63 -0.97
CA SER A 865 -0.93 24.54 -1.16
C SER A 865 -0.84 23.53 -0.02
N THR A 866 -1.97 23.08 0.50
CA THR A 866 -2.07 22.09 1.59
C THR A 866 -3.11 21.02 1.26
N ASP A 867 -3.26 20.02 2.13
CA ASP A 867 -4.33 19.02 2.03
C ASP A 867 -5.74 19.56 2.32
N MET A 868 -5.85 20.82 2.75
CA MET A 868 -7.13 21.48 3.08
C MET A 868 -7.47 22.68 2.18
N GLY A 869 -6.59 23.03 1.24
CA GLY A 869 -6.78 24.13 0.30
C GLY A 869 -5.54 24.98 0.10
N VAL A 870 -5.67 26.07 -0.66
CA VAL A 870 -4.58 26.99 -0.98
C VAL A 870 -4.73 28.31 -0.21
N MET A 871 -3.62 28.79 0.34
CA MET A 871 -3.50 30.10 0.97
C MET A 871 -2.50 30.96 0.20
N TYR A 872 -2.64 32.27 0.26
CA TYR A 872 -1.68 33.20 -0.35
C TYR A 872 -1.39 34.40 0.54
N SER A 873 -0.24 35.01 0.34
CA SER A 873 0.18 36.23 1.03
C SER A 873 1.08 37.09 0.14
N ASN A 874 1.02 38.40 0.33
CA ASN A 874 1.89 39.37 -0.36
C ASN A 874 3.00 39.94 0.54
N ASP A 875 2.84 39.79 1.86
CA ASP A 875 3.71 40.36 2.89
C ASP A 875 4.29 39.29 3.84
N GLY A 876 3.77 38.06 3.77
CA GLY A 876 4.12 36.96 4.67
C GLY A 876 3.48 37.02 6.05
N GLU A 877 2.72 38.07 6.34
CA GLU A 877 2.07 38.32 7.63
C GLU A 877 0.57 38.06 7.54
N THR A 878 -0.03 38.60 6.49
CA THR A 878 -1.45 38.53 6.23
C THR A 878 -1.69 37.43 5.22
N TRP A 879 -2.37 36.37 5.66
CA TRP A 879 -2.71 35.26 4.80
C TRP A 879 -4.19 35.28 4.44
N HIS A 880 -4.47 34.93 3.19
CA HIS A 880 -5.82 34.85 2.64
C HIS A 880 -6.08 33.45 2.10
N VAL A 881 -7.32 32.98 2.22
CA VAL A 881 -7.77 31.74 1.57
C VAL A 881 -8.02 32.02 0.09
N LEU A 882 -7.59 31.12 -0.76
CA LEU A 882 -7.91 31.15 -2.18
C LEU A 882 -9.09 30.21 -2.46
N THR A 883 -10.19 30.77 -2.97
CA THR A 883 -11.41 30.05 -3.31
C THR A 883 -11.68 30.09 -4.81
N ASP A 884 -12.57 29.22 -5.29
CA ASP A 884 -13.19 29.40 -6.60
C ASP A 884 -14.21 30.56 -6.60
N THR A 885 -14.84 30.80 -7.74
CA THR A 885 -15.88 31.82 -7.92
C THR A 885 -17.13 31.58 -7.08
N ASP A 886 -17.36 30.35 -6.63
CA ASP A 886 -18.51 29.96 -5.79
C ASP A 886 -18.18 29.98 -4.30
N GLY A 887 -16.93 30.30 -3.93
CA GLY A 887 -16.46 30.36 -2.54
C GLY A 887 -15.98 29.02 -1.98
N ASN A 888 -15.83 27.99 -2.79
CA ASN A 888 -15.31 26.70 -2.36
C ASN A 888 -13.78 26.72 -2.26
N ARG A 889 -13.25 26.00 -1.26
CA ARG A 889 -11.81 25.77 -1.11
C ARG A 889 -11.40 24.57 -1.95
N LEU A 890 -10.75 24.84 -3.08
CA LEU A 890 -10.19 23.80 -3.94
C LEU A 890 -8.85 23.31 -3.37
N ILE A 891 -8.66 21.99 -3.37
CA ILE A 891 -7.40 21.35 -3.01
C ILE A 891 -6.60 21.16 -4.30
N MET A 892 -5.49 21.89 -4.44
CA MET A 892 -4.62 21.81 -5.61
C MET A 892 -3.54 20.76 -5.41
N ASP A 893 -3.36 19.85 -6.37
CA ASP A 893 -2.31 18.85 -6.34
C ASP A 893 -0.94 19.44 -6.65
N ARG A 894 -0.86 20.33 -7.65
CA ARG A 894 0.35 21.05 -8.03
C ARG A 894 0.06 22.50 -8.38
N ILE A 895 1.06 23.36 -8.18
CA ILE A 895 1.04 24.77 -8.57
C ILE A 895 2.22 25.03 -9.52
N ALA A 896 1.91 25.65 -10.65
CA ALA A 896 2.91 26.17 -11.59
C ALA A 896 2.73 27.69 -11.74
N VAL A 897 3.83 28.35 -12.09
CA VAL A 897 3.90 29.81 -12.17
C VAL A 897 4.50 30.23 -13.50
N ASN A 898 3.87 31.21 -14.15
CA ASN A 898 4.40 31.90 -15.31
C ASN A 898 4.42 33.41 -15.04
N GLY A 899 5.59 33.94 -14.68
CA GLY A 899 5.75 35.33 -14.27
C GLY A 899 4.98 35.65 -12.98
N ALA A 900 3.97 36.51 -13.08
CA ALA A 900 3.08 36.88 -11.97
C ALA A 900 1.81 36.03 -11.89
N LEU A 901 1.59 35.14 -12.86
CA LEU A 901 0.39 34.30 -12.93
C LEU A 901 0.64 32.97 -12.23
N ALA A 902 -0.27 32.59 -11.34
CA ALA A 902 -0.28 31.29 -10.68
C ALA A 902 -1.38 30.41 -11.24
N TYR A 903 -1.06 29.14 -11.44
CA TYR A 903 -1.96 28.12 -11.96
C TYR A 903 -1.95 26.92 -11.02
N GLY A 904 -3.12 26.36 -10.79
CA GLY A 904 -3.32 25.16 -9.98
C GLY A 904 -3.93 24.04 -10.80
N VAL A 905 -3.60 22.81 -10.44
CA VAL A 905 -4.18 21.62 -11.08
C VAL A 905 -4.67 20.65 -10.02
N CYS A 906 -5.87 20.09 -10.21
CA CYS A 906 -6.50 19.07 -9.38
C CYS A 906 -7.47 18.23 -10.21
N ASP A 907 -8.00 17.13 -9.67
CA ASP A 907 -8.86 16.20 -10.43
C ASP A 907 -10.04 16.88 -11.17
N SER A 908 -10.56 18.01 -10.68
CA SER A 908 -11.63 18.76 -11.34
C SER A 908 -11.17 19.65 -12.51
N GLY A 909 -9.86 19.83 -12.68
CA GLY A 909 -9.27 20.48 -13.85
C GLY A 909 -8.09 21.42 -13.55
N VAL A 910 -7.86 22.35 -14.48
CA VAL A 910 -6.80 23.36 -14.38
C VAL A 910 -7.44 24.72 -14.08
N TYR A 911 -6.85 25.45 -13.15
CA TYR A 911 -7.33 26.73 -12.68
C TYR A 911 -6.22 27.79 -12.75
N GLN A 912 -6.59 29.02 -13.03
CA GLN A 912 -5.72 30.20 -12.98
C GLN A 912 -6.21 31.15 -11.89
N VAL A 913 -5.29 31.77 -11.16
CA VAL A 913 -5.66 32.85 -10.24
C VAL A 913 -6.03 34.10 -11.04
N SER A 914 -7.25 34.59 -10.84
CA SER A 914 -7.73 35.84 -11.42
C SER A 914 -7.09 37.03 -10.69
N ASN A 915 -6.34 37.85 -11.42
CA ASN A 915 -5.73 39.08 -10.88
C ASN A 915 -6.76 40.14 -10.43
N GLN A 916 -8.02 40.02 -10.87
CA GLN A 916 -9.08 40.98 -10.51
C GLN A 916 -9.82 40.59 -9.23
N THR A 917 -10.09 39.29 -9.05
CA THR A 917 -10.94 38.77 -7.99
C THR A 917 -10.16 38.01 -6.92
N ASN A 918 -8.89 37.67 -7.16
CA ASN A 918 -8.08 36.75 -6.34
C ASN A 918 -8.84 35.45 -6.03
N THR A 919 -9.48 34.88 -7.05
CA THR A 919 -10.16 33.59 -7.01
C THR A 919 -9.63 32.68 -8.12
N TRP A 920 -9.80 31.38 -7.95
CA TRP A 920 -9.58 30.40 -9.01
C TRP A 920 -10.62 30.57 -10.11
N ALA A 921 -10.14 30.82 -11.33
CA ALA A 921 -10.92 30.75 -12.56
C ALA A 921 -10.55 29.46 -13.29
N GLN A 922 -11.53 28.61 -13.59
CA GLN A 922 -11.29 27.35 -14.27
C GLN A 922 -10.93 27.59 -15.74
N LEU A 923 -9.83 26.99 -16.19
CA LEU A 923 -9.36 27.03 -17.57
C LEU A 923 -9.70 25.75 -18.34
N ALA A 924 -9.58 24.62 -17.67
CA ALA A 924 -9.93 23.33 -18.24
C ALA A 924 -10.73 22.50 -17.24
N THR A 925 -11.72 21.77 -17.73
CA THR A 925 -12.55 20.86 -16.93
C THR A 925 -11.99 19.45 -16.98
N GLU A 926 -11.93 18.79 -15.83
CA GLU A 926 -11.54 17.39 -15.65
C GLU A 926 -10.10 17.08 -16.08
N LEU A 927 -9.36 16.41 -15.21
CA LEU A 927 -8.09 15.82 -15.58
C LEU A 927 -8.30 14.37 -16.02
N PRO A 928 -7.60 13.90 -17.08
CA PRO A 928 -7.61 12.49 -17.45
C PRO A 928 -6.96 11.63 -16.35
N HIS A 929 -5.97 12.18 -15.64
CA HIS A 929 -5.22 11.51 -14.58
C HIS A 929 -4.75 12.51 -13.52
N THR A 930 -4.59 12.06 -12.27
CA THR A 930 -4.01 12.86 -11.20
C THR A 930 -2.58 13.29 -11.54
N ALA A 931 -2.30 14.59 -11.40
CA ALA A 931 -1.02 15.18 -11.76
C ALA A 931 0.04 14.96 -10.66
N THR A 932 1.16 14.34 -11.02
CA THR A 932 2.36 14.21 -10.16
C THR A 932 3.33 15.36 -10.36
N ALA A 933 3.28 16.02 -11.52
CA ALA A 933 4.07 17.19 -11.87
C ALA A 933 3.27 18.13 -12.76
N PHE A 934 3.61 19.42 -12.76
CA PHE A 934 2.90 20.44 -13.54
C PHE A 934 3.89 21.51 -14.03
N ALA A 935 3.88 21.78 -15.33
CA ALA A 935 4.72 22.79 -15.96
C ALA A 935 3.95 23.56 -17.05
N ILE A 936 4.43 24.75 -17.37
CA ILE A 936 3.78 25.68 -18.30
C ILE A 936 4.84 26.23 -19.26
N ASP A 937 4.53 26.24 -20.55
CA ASP A 937 5.34 26.91 -21.57
C ASP A 937 4.43 27.80 -22.42
N GLY A 938 4.48 29.12 -22.19
CA GLY A 938 3.52 30.05 -22.79
C GLY A 938 2.07 29.69 -22.43
N ASP A 939 1.28 29.34 -23.45
CA ASP A 939 -0.12 28.92 -23.35
C ASP A 939 -0.30 27.39 -23.37
N THR A 940 0.80 26.64 -23.37
CA THR A 940 0.80 25.18 -23.27
C THR A 940 0.99 24.74 -21.82
N PHE A 941 0.12 23.84 -21.37
CA PHE A 941 0.13 23.24 -20.04
C PHE A 941 0.54 21.79 -20.13
N TYR A 942 1.46 21.36 -19.28
CA TYR A 942 1.95 19.99 -19.22
C TYR A 942 1.69 19.40 -17.84
N ILE A 943 1.06 18.23 -17.80
CA ILE A 943 0.94 17.43 -16.58
C ILE A 943 1.80 16.18 -16.72
N GLY A 944 2.59 15.92 -15.70
CA GLY A 944 3.23 14.62 -15.48
C GLY A 944 2.31 13.76 -14.65
N THR A 945 2.30 12.46 -14.91
CA THR A 945 1.43 11.52 -14.20
C THR A 945 2.23 10.36 -13.62
N LYS A 946 1.61 9.62 -12.68
CA LYS A 946 2.28 8.47 -12.04
C LYS A 946 2.59 7.36 -13.05
N GLN A 947 1.77 7.19 -14.09
CA GLN A 947 1.75 5.99 -14.94
C GLN A 947 1.41 6.25 -16.42
N ASN A 948 1.09 7.48 -16.82
CA ASN A 948 0.67 7.81 -18.19
C ASN A 948 1.62 8.83 -18.85
N GLY A 949 2.84 8.96 -18.33
CA GLY A 949 3.81 9.92 -18.86
C GLY A 949 3.32 11.36 -18.78
N VAL A 950 3.56 12.11 -19.86
CA VAL A 950 3.21 13.53 -19.97
C VAL A 950 2.00 13.73 -20.89
N LEU A 951 1.02 14.48 -20.41
CA LEU A 951 -0.07 14.99 -21.24
C LEU A 951 0.07 16.50 -21.40
N ARG A 952 -0.31 17.00 -22.57
CA ARG A 952 -0.33 18.44 -22.87
C ARG A 952 -1.73 18.94 -23.16
N PHE A 953 -1.98 20.18 -22.81
CA PHE A 953 -3.17 20.94 -23.15
C PHE A 953 -2.73 22.29 -23.69
N GLN A 954 -3.24 22.69 -24.85
CA GLN A 954 -3.01 24.01 -25.42
C GLN A 954 -4.24 24.88 -25.15
N ARG A 955 -4.05 26.06 -24.57
CA ARG A 955 -5.13 27.05 -24.48
C ARG A 955 -5.29 27.73 -25.84
N ASP A 956 -6.52 27.74 -26.34
CA ASP A 956 -6.93 28.59 -27.46
C ASP A 956 -7.17 30.02 -26.95
N ASP A 957 -6.67 31.02 -27.69
CA ASP A 957 -6.76 32.46 -27.36
C ASP A 957 -8.18 33.03 -27.38
#